data_AF-A0A5M3WC19-F1
#
_entry.id   AF-A0A5M3WC19-F1
#
_cell.length_a   1.000
_cell.length_b   1.000
_cell.length_c   1.000
_cell.angle_alpha   90.00
_cell.angle_beta   90.00
_cell.angle_gamma   90.00
#
_symmetry.space_group_name_H-M   'P 1'
#
loop_
_entity.id
_entity.type
_entity.pdbx_description
1 polymer ?
#
loop_
_entity_poly.entity_id
_entity_poly.type
_entity_poly.pdbx_seq_one_letter_code
_entity_poly.pdbx_strand_id
1 'polypeptide(L)'
;MAPRRADRQAVAFDGGWTQQADRQHDLTRPFAFAEAAGHLTRLRAAVAAAGHRLSDTDLVGLFTAEADLRLRAGHAVQASELLATAWAKATGTGRAYLLGAVALGLDRIDARFAMPRADLLAVLTTARHALDGTGTTTEATVTAALARQLQHSVPTDRPQARPLAERAVTIARTLDDPATLASCLLAEHDTLWTPGTVVARAGIAAEIADLARRAGDQERHAQALLLSATAQLENGSAAFRATFTEYAHATRRLRQPRHEYLLRTRQAALALLDGDIATGERLSAEAAALGESVGDTDTGNVRMSQRLEVVRARNQPAELREMAAEAVAWWVGAPAHAHAVAAGFRARAGDLDAAGRELDTVLALEDWRTDRSYLWSIFIGEMVTAAIALHDRPLCRRLLDDLLPVAGTCAVNAALVCFMGAHAHRVGLLYAALGESESAYLWLNQALQTHRRLGARAWLAETRRALETLGEPDGSTHQAQVTTAPDVSPSAARDDIPRLRRAGDLWQADYRAHTAYLRDAKGLHDLAALLARPGVDLSALDLTGGESSDGAPTTRTEPVLDRTALAAYRRRLAELDDELGVAEYHADLARHRHATEERERLLAELRRATRPDGSSRAFPNSAAERARKAVTARIRDAIRRITDAHPELGAHLNRTIRTGTTCRYEAPAASQPS
;
A
#
# COMPACT_ATOMS: atom_id res chain seq x y z
N MET A 1 45.70 15.08 -60.64
CA MET A 1 45.47 14.59 -59.25
C MET A 1 44.50 15.55 -58.59
N ALA A 2 43.21 15.17 -58.50
CA ALA A 2 42.17 15.89 -57.80
C ALA A 2 41.19 14.84 -57.24
N PRO A 3 40.85 14.83 -55.94
CA PRO A 3 40.02 13.78 -55.37
C PRO A 3 38.55 14.05 -55.65
N ARG A 4 37.84 13.01 -56.12
CA ARG A 4 36.39 13.01 -56.34
C ARG A 4 35.67 13.04 -54.98
N ARG A 5 34.71 13.96 -54.85
CA ARG A 5 33.75 14.06 -53.74
C ARG A 5 32.97 12.75 -53.61
N ALA A 6 32.94 12.17 -52.41
CA ALA A 6 31.98 11.15 -52.03
C ALA A 6 30.77 11.85 -51.39
N ASP A 7 29.60 11.71 -52.01
CA ASP A 7 28.33 12.18 -51.48
C ASP A 7 28.00 11.46 -50.17
N ARG A 8 27.82 12.23 -49.10
CA ARG A 8 27.22 11.77 -47.84
C ARG A 8 25.70 11.87 -47.98
N GLN A 9 25.04 10.77 -48.36
CA GLN A 9 23.61 10.63 -48.12
C GLN A 9 23.41 10.22 -46.65
N ALA A 10 22.87 11.15 -45.85
CA ALA A 10 22.32 10.84 -44.55
C ALA A 10 21.04 10.02 -44.76
N VAL A 11 21.07 8.74 -44.39
CA VAL A 11 19.87 7.90 -44.35
C VAL A 11 19.10 8.27 -43.09
N ALA A 12 17.98 8.96 -43.25
CA ALA A 12 17.01 9.15 -42.18
C ALA A 12 16.30 7.80 -41.93
N PHE A 13 16.44 7.26 -40.73
CA PHE A 13 15.77 6.03 -40.30
C PHE A 13 14.36 6.38 -39.81
N ASP A 14 13.34 6.00 -40.59
CA ASP A 14 11.93 6.05 -40.17
C ASP A 14 11.53 4.70 -39.54
N GLY A 15 10.80 4.75 -38.42
CA GLY A 15 10.57 3.65 -37.47
C GLY A 15 9.63 2.53 -37.91
N GLY A 16 9.46 2.29 -39.22
CA GLY A 16 8.43 1.41 -39.79
C GLY A 16 8.70 -0.11 -39.71
N TRP A 17 9.89 -0.55 -39.31
CA TRP A 17 10.28 -1.97 -39.41
C TRP A 17 9.62 -2.90 -38.39
N THR A 18 9.07 -2.36 -37.30
CA THR A 18 8.39 -3.15 -36.26
C THR A 18 7.00 -3.66 -36.68
N GLN A 19 6.32 -3.00 -37.62
CA GLN A 19 4.94 -3.35 -38.01
C GLN A 19 4.82 -4.47 -39.04
N GLN A 20 5.89 -4.78 -39.78
CA GLN A 20 5.81 -5.71 -40.93
C GLN A 20 6.11 -7.18 -40.57
N ALA A 21 6.64 -7.44 -39.38
CA ALA A 21 6.92 -8.79 -38.88
C ALA A 21 5.69 -9.52 -38.29
N ASP A 22 4.54 -8.85 -38.16
CA ASP A 22 3.43 -9.32 -37.31
C ASP A 22 2.45 -10.29 -38.00
N ARG A 23 2.64 -10.61 -39.30
CA ARG A 23 1.56 -11.22 -40.11
C ARG A 23 1.63 -12.71 -40.44
N GLN A 24 2.64 -13.49 -40.05
CA GLN A 24 2.62 -14.95 -40.28
C GLN A 24 3.45 -15.72 -39.23
N HIS A 25 2.86 -16.79 -38.68
CA HIS A 25 3.38 -17.86 -37.80
C HIS A 25 2.83 -17.86 -36.35
N ASP A 26 2.05 -18.92 -36.06
CA ASP A 26 1.13 -19.03 -34.93
C ASP A 26 1.63 -19.93 -33.76
N LEU A 27 2.92 -20.32 -33.74
CA LEU A 27 3.47 -21.18 -32.68
C LEU A 27 4.91 -20.83 -32.22
N THR A 28 5.54 -19.78 -32.75
CA THR A 28 6.98 -19.46 -32.51
C THR A 28 7.24 -18.09 -31.85
N ARG A 29 6.22 -17.35 -31.39
CA ARG A 29 6.37 -15.95 -30.97
C ARG A 29 7.32 -15.65 -29.77
N PRO A 30 7.53 -16.52 -28.76
CA PRO A 30 8.59 -16.30 -27.76
C PRO A 30 9.98 -16.24 -28.42
N PHE A 31 10.20 -17.08 -29.44
CA PHE A 31 11.40 -17.03 -30.26
C PHE A 31 11.43 -15.79 -31.16
N ALA A 32 10.27 -15.25 -31.56
CA ALA A 32 10.22 -14.04 -32.38
C ALA A 32 10.79 -12.80 -31.66
N PHE A 33 10.52 -12.62 -30.36
CA PHE A 33 11.13 -11.53 -29.60
C PHE A 33 12.65 -11.71 -29.44
N ALA A 34 13.09 -12.93 -29.12
CA ALA A 34 14.52 -13.24 -29.01
C ALA A 34 15.26 -13.09 -30.35
N GLU A 35 14.63 -13.54 -31.45
CA GLU A 35 15.15 -13.44 -32.81
C GLU A 35 15.21 -11.98 -33.28
N ALA A 36 14.15 -11.20 -33.07
CA ALA A 36 14.11 -9.77 -33.35
C ALA A 36 15.19 -9.01 -32.58
N ALA A 37 15.38 -9.31 -31.29
CA ALA A 37 16.49 -8.75 -30.52
C ALA A 37 17.84 -9.15 -31.11
N GLY A 38 17.99 -10.40 -31.54
CA GLY A 38 19.18 -10.88 -32.24
C GLY A 38 19.46 -10.17 -33.56
N HIS A 39 18.43 -9.75 -34.30
CA HIS A 39 18.59 -8.93 -35.51
C HIS A 39 19.17 -7.55 -35.18
N LEU A 40 18.72 -6.91 -34.10
CA LEU A 40 19.28 -5.63 -33.65
C LEU A 40 20.74 -5.78 -33.21
N THR A 41 21.07 -6.86 -32.49
CA THR A 41 22.47 -7.17 -32.14
C THR A 41 23.34 -7.34 -33.40
N ARG A 42 22.88 -8.12 -34.38
CA ARG A 42 23.60 -8.35 -35.65
C ARG A 42 23.75 -7.08 -36.47
N LEU A 43 22.72 -6.23 -36.51
CA LEU A 43 22.77 -4.92 -37.16
C LEU A 43 23.91 -4.07 -36.59
N ARG A 44 23.97 -3.92 -35.26
CA ARG A 44 25.02 -3.14 -34.59
C ARG A 44 26.42 -3.70 -34.90
N ALA A 45 26.57 -5.02 -34.87
CA ALA A 45 27.84 -5.69 -35.19
C ALA A 45 28.25 -5.49 -36.66
N ALA A 46 27.31 -5.60 -37.61
CA ALA A 46 27.58 -5.41 -39.03
C ALA A 46 28.00 -3.97 -39.36
N VAL A 47 27.34 -2.97 -38.75
CA VAL A 47 27.70 -1.56 -38.93
C VAL A 47 29.13 -1.29 -38.43
N ALA A 48 29.48 -1.85 -37.26
CA ALA A 48 30.83 -1.74 -36.72
C ALA A 48 31.87 -2.44 -37.60
N ALA A 49 31.58 -3.65 -38.10
CA ALA A 49 32.46 -4.40 -38.99
C ALA A 49 32.69 -3.70 -40.33
N ALA A 50 31.69 -2.96 -40.83
CA ALA A 50 31.81 -2.14 -42.03
C ALA A 50 32.59 -0.83 -41.80
N GLY A 51 33.10 -0.57 -40.60
CA GLY A 51 33.85 0.65 -40.26
C GLY A 51 32.99 1.90 -40.12
N HIS A 52 31.66 1.76 -40.11
CA HIS A 52 30.73 2.87 -39.89
C HIS A 52 30.48 3.08 -38.39
N ARG A 53 30.21 4.33 -38.00
CA ARG A 53 29.82 4.69 -36.62
C ARG A 53 28.39 5.22 -36.61
N LEU A 54 27.56 4.61 -35.77
CA LEU A 54 26.24 5.12 -35.44
C LEU A 54 26.36 6.34 -34.52
N SER A 55 25.41 7.27 -34.61
CA SER A 55 25.33 8.36 -33.65
C SER A 55 24.95 7.82 -32.27
N ASP A 56 25.30 8.53 -31.20
CA ASP A 56 24.85 8.13 -29.86
C ASP A 56 23.32 8.15 -29.72
N THR A 57 22.63 9.00 -30.48
CA THR A 57 21.15 8.98 -30.54
C THR A 57 20.63 7.67 -31.12
N ASP A 58 21.18 7.21 -32.25
CA ASP A 58 20.75 5.97 -32.89
C ASP A 58 21.10 4.75 -32.02
N LEU A 59 22.27 4.78 -31.38
CA LEU A 59 22.69 3.73 -30.44
C LEU A 59 21.74 3.64 -29.25
N VAL A 60 21.36 4.77 -28.64
CA VAL A 60 20.37 4.76 -27.56
C VAL A 60 19.05 4.14 -28.03
N GLY A 61 18.53 4.56 -29.18
CA GLY A 61 17.30 4.00 -29.74
C GLY A 61 17.37 2.50 -30.02
N LEU A 62 18.51 2.02 -30.55
CA LEU A 62 18.72 0.58 -30.79
C LEU A 62 18.83 -0.20 -29.48
N PHE A 63 19.54 0.33 -28.48
CA PHE A 63 19.70 -0.33 -27.18
C PHE A 63 18.37 -0.43 -26.43
N THR A 64 17.56 0.63 -26.41
CA THR A 64 16.24 0.59 -25.75
C THR A 64 15.27 -0.35 -26.45
N ALA A 65 15.24 -0.36 -27.79
CA ALA A 65 14.41 -1.29 -28.56
C ALA A 65 14.86 -2.76 -28.37
N GLU A 66 16.16 -3.03 -28.38
CA GLU A 66 16.69 -4.36 -28.12
C GLU A 66 16.37 -4.81 -26.69
N ALA A 67 16.52 -3.93 -25.70
CA ALA A 67 16.19 -4.22 -24.31
C ALA A 67 14.70 -4.57 -24.13
N ASP A 68 13.78 -3.84 -24.75
CA ASP A 68 12.34 -4.16 -24.69
C ASP A 68 12.03 -5.56 -25.25
N LEU A 69 12.61 -5.90 -26.40
CA LEU A 69 12.47 -7.24 -27.00
C LEU A 69 13.08 -8.33 -26.12
N ARG A 70 14.23 -8.08 -25.49
CA ARG A 70 14.86 -9.01 -24.54
C ARG A 70 13.99 -9.20 -23.30
N LEU A 71 13.38 -8.15 -22.77
CA LEU A 71 12.44 -8.25 -21.64
C LEU A 71 11.22 -9.10 -22.00
N ARG A 72 10.61 -8.87 -23.17
CA ARG A 72 9.48 -9.67 -23.67
C ARG A 72 9.85 -11.14 -23.88
N ALA A 73 11.12 -11.42 -24.17
CA ALA A 73 11.68 -12.77 -24.27
C ALA A 73 12.09 -13.39 -22.91
N GLY A 74 12.02 -12.66 -21.80
CA GLY A 74 12.42 -13.13 -20.46
C GLY A 74 13.91 -12.97 -20.14
N HIS A 75 14.67 -12.18 -20.92
CA HIS A 75 16.11 -11.97 -20.73
C HIS A 75 16.41 -10.66 -19.98
N ALA A 76 15.94 -10.53 -18.74
CA ALA A 76 16.03 -9.29 -17.95
C ALA A 76 17.47 -8.78 -17.73
N VAL A 77 18.42 -9.69 -17.47
CA VAL A 77 19.84 -9.33 -17.24
C VAL A 77 20.44 -8.65 -18.47
N GLN A 78 20.25 -9.24 -19.65
CA GLN A 78 20.75 -8.67 -20.90
C GLN A 78 20.10 -7.32 -21.22
N ALA A 79 18.80 -7.17 -20.93
CA ALA A 79 18.12 -5.89 -21.09
C ALA A 79 18.71 -4.81 -20.15
N SER A 80 19.03 -5.17 -18.91
CA SER A 80 19.66 -4.26 -17.93
C SER A 80 21.01 -3.74 -18.42
N GLU A 81 21.87 -4.62 -18.92
CA GLU A 81 23.20 -4.25 -19.45
C GLU A 81 23.09 -3.29 -20.66
N LEU A 82 22.14 -3.56 -21.56
CA LEU A 82 21.86 -2.70 -22.71
C LEU A 82 21.36 -1.31 -22.25
N LEU A 83 20.47 -1.26 -21.28
CA LEU A 83 19.90 -0.01 -20.76
C LEU A 83 20.91 0.81 -19.95
N ALA A 84 21.78 0.17 -19.17
CA ALA A 84 22.90 0.85 -18.50
C ALA A 84 23.84 1.51 -19.52
N THR A 85 24.16 0.80 -20.61
CA THR A 85 24.96 1.36 -21.72
C THR A 85 24.23 2.51 -22.41
N ALA A 86 22.93 2.38 -22.64
CA ALA A 86 22.10 3.43 -23.22
C ALA A 86 22.03 4.67 -22.33
N TRP A 87 21.98 4.50 -21.01
CA TRP A 87 21.90 5.60 -20.05
C TRP A 87 23.15 6.47 -20.08
N ALA A 88 24.33 5.85 -20.08
CA ALA A 88 25.61 6.55 -20.19
C ALA A 88 25.70 7.37 -21.48
N LYS A 89 25.23 6.81 -22.60
CA LYS A 89 25.19 7.51 -23.90
C LYS A 89 24.16 8.63 -23.93
N ALA A 90 22.94 8.39 -23.46
CA ALA A 90 21.87 9.37 -23.42
C ALA A 90 22.29 10.61 -22.62
N THR A 91 22.96 10.41 -21.48
CA THR A 91 23.53 11.48 -20.65
C THR A 91 24.51 12.36 -21.43
N GLY A 92 25.37 11.75 -22.25
CA GLY A 92 26.32 12.49 -23.09
C GLY A 92 25.68 13.32 -24.21
N THR A 93 24.44 13.04 -24.61
CA THR A 93 23.76 13.76 -25.70
C THR A 93 23.11 15.08 -25.26
N GLY A 94 22.81 15.24 -23.97
CA GLY A 94 22.02 16.38 -23.45
C GLY A 94 20.56 16.43 -23.92
N ARG A 95 20.04 15.36 -24.56
CA ARG A 95 18.66 15.32 -25.08
C ARG A 95 17.71 14.66 -24.08
N ALA A 96 16.79 15.46 -23.51
CA ALA A 96 15.87 15.01 -22.46
C ALA A 96 15.00 13.80 -22.85
N TYR A 97 14.49 13.74 -24.09
CA TYR A 97 13.65 12.61 -24.52
C TYR A 97 14.39 11.27 -24.55
N LEU A 98 15.71 11.26 -24.79
CA LEU A 98 16.53 10.04 -24.75
C LEU A 98 16.72 9.57 -23.32
N LEU A 99 16.94 10.48 -22.37
CA LEU A 99 16.97 10.14 -20.95
C LEU A 99 15.64 9.53 -20.50
N GLY A 100 14.51 10.12 -20.92
CA GLY A 100 13.19 9.58 -20.63
C GLY A 100 12.97 8.18 -21.20
N ALA A 101 13.33 7.95 -22.46
CA ALA A 101 13.19 6.64 -23.10
C ALA A 101 14.00 5.54 -22.38
N VAL A 102 15.24 5.83 -22.00
CA VAL A 102 16.07 4.87 -21.25
C VAL A 102 15.55 4.66 -19.83
N ALA A 103 15.14 5.73 -19.14
CA ALA A 103 14.58 5.63 -17.79
C ALA A 103 13.31 4.78 -17.75
N LEU A 104 12.42 4.92 -18.74
CA LEU A 104 11.23 4.05 -18.89
C LEU A 104 11.60 2.60 -19.20
N GLY A 105 12.68 2.37 -19.97
CA GLY A 105 13.22 1.02 -20.18
C GLY A 105 13.71 0.39 -18.88
N LEU A 106 14.42 1.15 -18.05
CA LEU A 106 14.89 0.72 -16.73
C LEU A 106 13.74 0.49 -15.75
N ASP A 107 12.67 1.30 -15.78
CA ASP A 107 11.45 1.11 -14.97
C ASP A 107 10.75 -0.23 -15.26
N ARG A 108 10.84 -0.74 -16.49
CA ARG A 108 10.29 -2.05 -16.86
C ARG A 108 11.10 -3.23 -16.31
N ILE A 109 12.33 -2.98 -15.87
CA ILE A 109 13.13 -3.98 -15.14
C ILE A 109 12.67 -3.92 -13.68
N ASP A 110 11.98 -4.96 -13.26
CA ASP A 110 11.27 -4.96 -11.98
C ASP A 110 12.20 -4.81 -10.79
N ALA A 111 11.70 -4.17 -9.73
CA ALA A 111 12.41 -3.97 -8.48
C ALA A 111 11.70 -4.72 -7.34
N ARG A 112 12.47 -5.33 -6.44
CA ARG A 112 11.94 -5.99 -5.24
C ARG A 112 11.02 -5.04 -4.47
N PHE A 113 9.88 -5.56 -4.01
CA PHE A 113 8.98 -4.80 -3.16
C PHE A 113 9.57 -4.55 -1.76
N ALA A 114 9.22 -3.41 -1.17
CA ALA A 114 9.65 -2.97 0.18
C ALA A 114 11.17 -2.91 0.39
N MET A 115 11.94 -2.81 -0.69
CA MET A 115 13.38 -2.53 -0.67
C MET A 115 13.65 -1.13 -1.21
N PRO A 116 14.68 -0.42 -0.71
CA PRO A 116 15.10 0.86 -1.27
C PRO A 116 15.42 0.73 -2.76
N ARG A 117 14.94 1.69 -3.56
CA ARG A 117 15.13 1.71 -5.03
C ARG A 117 16.00 2.88 -5.48
N ALA A 118 17.07 3.16 -4.73
CA ALA A 118 17.82 4.41 -4.84
C ALA A 118 18.31 4.71 -6.26
N ASP A 119 18.87 3.72 -6.95
CA ASP A 119 19.43 3.90 -8.30
C ASP A 119 18.34 4.20 -9.33
N LEU A 120 17.24 3.44 -9.33
CA LEU A 120 16.13 3.65 -10.26
C LEU A 120 15.41 4.98 -9.98
N LEU A 121 15.21 5.32 -8.71
CA LEU A 121 14.62 6.60 -8.31
C LEU A 121 15.51 7.78 -8.75
N ALA A 122 16.83 7.66 -8.65
CA ALA A 122 17.76 8.67 -9.13
C ALA A 122 17.67 8.85 -10.66
N VAL A 123 17.67 7.75 -11.42
CA VAL A 123 17.50 7.74 -12.89
C VAL A 123 16.19 8.42 -13.31
N LEU A 124 15.06 8.01 -12.73
CA LEU A 124 13.75 8.58 -13.05
C LEU A 124 13.66 10.05 -12.63
N THR A 125 14.26 10.44 -11.51
CA THR A 125 14.31 11.83 -11.04
C THR A 125 15.12 12.69 -12.00
N THR A 126 16.30 12.25 -12.43
CA THR A 126 17.14 12.95 -13.41
C THR A 126 16.40 13.11 -14.74
N ALA A 127 15.78 12.05 -15.26
CA ALA A 127 15.01 12.11 -16.50
C ALA A 127 13.83 13.08 -16.38
N ARG A 128 13.07 13.02 -15.28
CA ARG A 128 11.94 13.93 -15.02
C ARG A 128 12.39 15.39 -14.97
N HIS A 129 13.51 15.69 -14.30
CA HIS A 129 14.04 17.05 -14.25
C HIS A 129 14.44 17.59 -15.64
N ALA A 130 15.02 16.74 -16.50
CA ALA A 130 15.35 17.14 -17.86
C ALA A 130 14.10 17.38 -18.74
N LEU A 131 12.98 16.75 -18.41
CA LEU A 131 11.71 16.81 -19.16
C LEU A 131 10.70 17.83 -18.61
N ASP A 132 10.98 18.45 -17.46
CA ASP A 132 10.00 19.29 -16.75
C ASP A 132 9.56 20.49 -17.60
N GLY A 133 8.24 20.63 -17.77
CA GLY A 133 7.63 21.74 -18.52
C GLY A 133 7.62 21.55 -20.04
N THR A 134 8.02 20.40 -20.56
CA THR A 134 7.94 20.10 -22.01
C THR A 134 6.51 19.83 -22.49
N GLY A 135 5.62 19.40 -21.58
CA GLY A 135 4.25 19.01 -21.89
C GLY A 135 4.16 17.77 -22.79
N THR A 136 5.16 16.90 -22.79
CA THR A 136 5.27 15.76 -23.73
C THR A 136 4.76 14.45 -23.13
N THR A 137 4.45 13.47 -23.99
CA THR A 137 4.19 12.07 -23.61
C THR A 137 5.29 11.51 -22.70
N THR A 138 6.55 11.78 -23.02
CA THR A 138 7.70 11.29 -22.26
C THR A 138 7.76 11.92 -20.86
N GLU A 139 7.47 13.21 -20.72
CA GLU A 139 7.35 13.85 -19.39
C GLU A 139 6.26 13.20 -18.55
N ALA A 140 5.06 13.02 -19.12
CA ALA A 140 3.92 12.45 -18.42
C ALA A 140 4.22 11.02 -17.93
N THR A 141 4.76 10.18 -18.82
CA THR A 141 5.06 8.77 -18.53
C THR A 141 6.23 8.59 -17.56
N VAL A 142 7.31 9.38 -17.67
CA VAL A 142 8.42 9.35 -16.69
C VAL A 142 7.95 9.82 -15.32
N THR A 143 7.12 10.86 -15.27
CA THR A 143 6.53 11.35 -14.01
C THR A 143 5.65 10.28 -13.36
N ALA A 144 4.83 9.59 -14.16
CA ALA A 144 4.00 8.47 -13.71
C ALA A 144 4.85 7.29 -13.21
N ALA A 145 5.92 6.93 -13.93
CA ALA A 145 6.85 5.87 -13.52
C ALA A 145 7.50 6.20 -12.17
N LEU A 146 8.02 7.42 -11.99
CA LEU A 146 8.58 7.87 -10.72
C LEU A 146 7.56 7.77 -9.57
N ALA A 147 6.33 8.22 -9.79
CA ALA A 147 5.26 8.12 -8.80
C ALA A 147 5.02 6.66 -8.37
N ARG A 148 4.94 5.72 -9.32
CA ARG A 148 4.77 4.29 -9.03
C ARG A 148 5.94 3.71 -8.25
N GLN A 149 7.17 4.04 -8.63
CA GLN A 149 8.35 3.53 -7.94
C GLN A 149 8.44 4.05 -6.51
N LEU A 150 8.11 5.32 -6.26
CA LEU A 150 8.00 5.88 -4.90
C LEU A 150 6.91 5.19 -4.08
N GLN A 151 5.75 4.91 -4.68
CA GLN A 151 4.62 4.27 -4.00
C GLN A 151 4.95 2.83 -3.57
N HIS A 152 5.69 2.09 -4.38
CA HIS A 152 6.06 0.68 -4.12
C HIS A 152 7.42 0.53 -3.39
N SER A 153 8.09 1.65 -3.07
CA SER A 153 9.29 1.70 -2.23
C SER A 153 8.94 1.63 -0.73
N VAL A 154 9.92 1.96 0.12
CA VAL A 154 9.79 2.03 1.58
C VAL A 154 8.80 3.11 2.03
N PRO A 155 8.19 2.99 3.23
CA PRO A 155 7.15 3.91 3.71
C PRO A 155 7.52 5.40 3.68
N THR A 156 8.81 5.74 3.84
CA THR A 156 9.30 7.12 3.83
C THR A 156 9.19 7.81 2.48
N ASP A 157 9.17 7.04 1.38
CA ASP A 157 9.19 7.58 0.01
C ASP A 157 7.77 7.86 -0.50
N ARG A 158 6.79 7.05 -0.06
CA ARG A 158 5.41 7.05 -0.56
C ARG A 158 4.67 8.39 -0.52
N PRO A 159 4.86 9.28 0.49
CA PRO A 159 4.19 10.59 0.50
C PRO A 159 4.48 11.45 -0.74
N GLN A 160 5.60 11.22 -1.43
CA GLN A 160 5.98 11.96 -2.64
C GLN A 160 5.26 11.47 -3.90
N ALA A 161 4.68 10.27 -3.88
CA ALA A 161 4.15 9.61 -5.07
C ALA A 161 2.88 10.29 -5.61
N ARG A 162 1.93 10.63 -4.74
CA ARG A 162 0.61 11.13 -5.15
C ARG A 162 0.66 12.45 -5.95
N PRO A 163 1.38 13.50 -5.51
CA PRO A 163 1.48 14.73 -6.29
C PRO A 163 2.06 14.52 -7.70
N LEU A 164 3.00 13.58 -7.84
CA LEU A 164 3.59 13.23 -9.13
C LEU A 164 2.59 12.50 -10.03
N ALA A 165 1.82 11.54 -9.49
CA ALA A 165 0.77 10.86 -10.24
C ALA A 165 -0.30 11.85 -10.75
N GLU A 166 -0.78 12.75 -9.90
CA GLU A 166 -1.76 13.79 -10.26
C GLU A 166 -1.22 14.73 -11.36
N ARG A 167 0.06 15.12 -11.28
CA ARG A 167 0.71 15.92 -12.33
C ARG A 167 0.84 15.15 -13.64
N ALA A 168 1.22 13.87 -13.59
CA ALA A 168 1.32 13.03 -14.78
C ALA A 168 -0.03 12.90 -15.50
N VAL A 169 -1.13 12.66 -14.77
CA VAL A 169 -2.49 12.61 -15.32
C VAL A 169 -2.90 13.96 -15.91
N THR A 170 -2.54 15.07 -15.25
CA THR A 170 -2.83 16.42 -15.76
C THR A 170 -2.17 16.66 -17.12
N ILE A 171 -0.89 16.30 -17.26
CA ILE A 171 -0.18 16.42 -18.55
C ILE A 171 -0.79 15.45 -19.57
N ALA A 172 -1.05 14.20 -19.22
CA ALA A 172 -1.59 13.20 -20.14
C ALA A 172 -2.97 13.57 -20.72
N ARG A 173 -3.83 14.22 -19.92
CA ARG A 173 -5.15 14.67 -20.38
C ARG A 173 -5.09 15.76 -21.45
N THR A 174 -3.96 16.46 -21.60
CA THR A 174 -3.77 17.43 -22.68
C THR A 174 -3.28 16.81 -23.99
N LEU A 175 -2.91 15.53 -24.00
CA LEU A 175 -2.12 14.91 -25.07
C LEU A 175 -2.89 14.10 -26.13
N ASP A 176 -4.22 13.96 -26.03
CA ASP A 176 -5.07 13.09 -26.89
C ASP A 176 -4.43 11.71 -27.21
N ASP A 177 -3.66 11.17 -26.26
CA ASP A 177 -2.94 9.91 -26.40
C ASP A 177 -3.45 8.90 -25.35
N PRO A 178 -4.27 7.92 -25.76
CA PRO A 178 -4.87 6.97 -24.84
C PRO A 178 -3.83 6.08 -24.14
N ALA A 179 -2.72 5.74 -24.77
CA ALA A 179 -1.68 4.90 -24.17
C ALA A 179 -0.96 5.64 -23.03
N THR A 180 -0.68 6.92 -23.24
CA THR A 180 -0.09 7.81 -22.23
C THR A 180 -1.04 8.00 -21.05
N LEU A 181 -2.30 8.33 -21.30
CA LEU A 181 -3.28 8.51 -20.22
C LEU A 181 -3.48 7.23 -19.41
N ALA A 182 -3.57 6.06 -20.06
CA ALA A 182 -3.65 4.77 -19.36
C ALA A 182 -2.44 4.52 -18.45
N SER A 183 -1.24 4.89 -18.88
CA SER A 183 -0.01 4.76 -18.10
C SER A 183 0.01 5.69 -16.88
N CYS A 184 -0.46 6.93 -17.03
CA CYS A 184 -0.54 7.90 -15.93
C CYS A 184 -1.66 7.54 -14.93
N LEU A 185 -2.81 7.07 -15.41
CA LEU A 185 -3.90 6.58 -14.55
C LEU A 185 -3.48 5.34 -13.75
N LEU A 186 -2.61 4.48 -14.29
CA LEU A 186 -2.05 3.38 -13.49
C LEU A 186 -1.25 3.91 -12.29
N ALA A 187 -0.49 4.99 -12.46
CA ALA A 187 0.21 5.61 -11.34
C ALA A 187 -0.76 6.17 -10.30
N GLU A 188 -1.82 6.86 -10.73
CA GLU A 188 -2.88 7.34 -9.84
C GLU A 188 -3.54 6.18 -9.07
N HIS A 189 -3.91 5.11 -9.77
CA HIS A 189 -4.43 3.89 -9.16
C HIS A 189 -3.51 3.35 -8.05
N ASP A 190 -2.21 3.21 -8.32
CA ASP A 190 -1.23 2.67 -7.38
C ASP A 190 -1.11 3.55 -6.13
N THR A 191 -1.11 4.88 -6.29
CA THR A 191 -1.05 5.83 -5.15
C THR A 191 -2.29 5.77 -4.26
N LEU A 192 -3.43 5.35 -4.81
CA LEU A 192 -4.65 5.11 -4.07
C LEU A 192 -4.72 3.71 -3.46
N TRP A 193 -3.75 2.83 -3.68
CA TRP A 193 -3.84 1.43 -3.28
C TRP A 193 -3.62 1.19 -1.79
N THR A 194 -4.65 1.57 -1.04
CA THR A 194 -4.76 1.43 0.40
C THR A 194 -6.18 0.92 0.75
N PRO A 195 -6.38 0.15 1.82
CA PRO A 195 -7.70 -0.31 2.24
C PRO A 195 -8.73 0.82 2.32
N GLY A 196 -9.94 0.59 1.79
CA GLY A 196 -11.03 1.56 1.80
C GLY A 196 -11.15 2.44 0.54
N THR A 197 -10.21 2.38 -0.41
CA THR A 197 -10.25 3.18 -1.67
C THR A 197 -10.72 2.40 -2.90
N VAL A 198 -11.15 1.15 -2.71
CA VAL A 198 -11.49 0.20 -3.77
C VAL A 198 -12.47 0.78 -4.82
N VAL A 199 -13.44 1.60 -4.40
CA VAL A 199 -14.42 2.22 -5.32
C VAL A 199 -13.74 3.18 -6.30
N ALA A 200 -12.88 4.06 -5.80
CA ALA A 200 -12.13 5.01 -6.63
C ALA A 200 -11.19 4.24 -7.59
N ARG A 201 -10.50 3.23 -7.08
CA ARG A 201 -9.59 2.40 -7.88
C ARG A 201 -10.29 1.59 -8.96
N ALA A 202 -11.50 1.08 -8.68
CA ALA A 202 -12.30 0.37 -9.68
C ALA A 202 -12.69 1.27 -10.86
N GLY A 203 -13.04 2.53 -10.59
CA GLY A 203 -13.32 3.52 -11.63
C GLY A 203 -12.10 3.77 -12.54
N ILE A 204 -10.92 3.97 -11.93
CA ILE A 204 -9.67 4.16 -12.67
C ILE A 204 -9.32 2.91 -13.49
N ALA A 205 -9.45 1.70 -12.93
CA ALA A 205 -9.16 0.46 -13.64
C ALA A 205 -10.05 0.27 -14.88
N ALA A 206 -11.33 0.66 -14.80
CA ALA A 206 -12.25 0.64 -15.94
C ALA A 206 -11.83 1.63 -17.04
N GLU A 207 -11.40 2.84 -16.67
CA GLU A 207 -10.90 3.84 -17.62
C GLU A 207 -9.61 3.35 -18.30
N ILE A 208 -8.67 2.77 -17.56
CA ILE A 208 -7.45 2.15 -18.11
C ILE A 208 -7.83 1.05 -19.12
N ALA A 209 -8.84 0.22 -18.84
CA ALA A 209 -9.26 -0.85 -19.74
C ALA A 209 -9.79 -0.32 -21.08
N ASP A 210 -10.59 0.76 -21.06
CA ASP A 210 -11.10 1.40 -22.29
C ASP A 210 -9.97 2.05 -23.10
N LEU A 211 -9.10 2.81 -22.43
CA LEU A 211 -7.97 3.48 -23.06
C LEU A 211 -7.00 2.48 -23.69
N ALA A 212 -6.68 1.40 -22.97
CA ALA A 212 -5.82 0.32 -23.49
C ALA A 212 -6.42 -0.31 -24.75
N ARG A 213 -7.74 -0.53 -24.78
CA ARG A 213 -8.45 -1.06 -25.95
C ARG A 213 -8.39 -0.07 -27.13
N ARG A 214 -8.59 1.23 -26.89
CA ARG A 214 -8.48 2.29 -27.92
C ARG A 214 -7.06 2.42 -28.48
N ALA A 215 -6.05 2.24 -27.63
CA ALA A 215 -4.64 2.25 -28.01
C ALA A 215 -4.16 0.95 -28.68
N GLY A 216 -4.94 -0.13 -28.61
CA GLY A 216 -4.49 -1.47 -29.02
C GLY A 216 -3.47 -2.11 -28.09
N ASP A 217 -3.26 -1.57 -26.88
CA ASP A 217 -2.29 -2.05 -25.90
C ASP A 217 -2.83 -3.27 -25.14
N GLN A 218 -2.49 -4.46 -25.62
CA GLN A 218 -2.94 -5.73 -25.04
C GLN A 218 -2.35 -6.00 -23.65
N GLU A 219 -1.12 -5.54 -23.38
CA GLU A 219 -0.47 -5.71 -22.06
C GLU A 219 -1.20 -4.89 -21.02
N ARG A 220 -1.46 -3.63 -21.33
CA ARG A 220 -2.21 -2.72 -20.45
C ARG A 220 -3.64 -3.18 -20.25
N HIS A 221 -4.28 -3.70 -21.29
CA HIS A 221 -5.64 -4.24 -21.17
C HIS A 221 -5.68 -5.44 -20.21
N ALA A 222 -4.74 -6.39 -20.33
CA ALA A 222 -4.62 -7.49 -19.38
C ALA A 222 -4.37 -7.00 -17.95
N GLN A 223 -3.50 -5.99 -17.77
CA GLN A 223 -3.27 -5.40 -16.46
C GLN A 223 -4.55 -4.77 -15.88
N ALA A 224 -5.33 -4.04 -16.68
CA ALA A 224 -6.58 -3.43 -16.25
C ALA A 224 -7.64 -4.46 -15.82
N LEU A 225 -7.71 -5.60 -16.51
CA LEU A 225 -8.58 -6.72 -16.12
C LEU A 225 -8.16 -7.31 -14.76
N LEU A 226 -6.86 -7.46 -14.50
CA LEU A 226 -6.37 -7.93 -13.22
C LEU A 226 -6.68 -6.94 -12.07
N LEU A 227 -6.50 -5.64 -12.31
CA LEU A 227 -6.87 -4.60 -11.34
C LEU A 227 -8.38 -4.61 -11.05
N SER A 228 -9.20 -4.77 -12.09
CA SER A 228 -10.66 -4.88 -11.98
C SER A 228 -11.08 -6.11 -11.19
N ALA A 229 -10.50 -7.28 -11.48
CA ALA A 229 -10.76 -8.51 -10.73
C ALA A 229 -10.33 -8.37 -9.26
N THR A 230 -9.19 -7.72 -9.00
CA THR A 230 -8.72 -7.43 -7.63
C THR A 230 -9.72 -6.55 -6.88
N ALA A 231 -10.16 -5.45 -7.49
CA ALA A 231 -11.13 -4.54 -6.86
C ALA A 231 -12.50 -5.21 -6.62
N GLN A 232 -12.94 -6.07 -7.53
CA GLN A 232 -14.16 -6.87 -7.35
C GLN A 232 -14.02 -7.85 -6.19
N LEU A 233 -12.87 -8.53 -6.07
CA LEU A 233 -12.59 -9.44 -4.96
C LEU A 233 -12.51 -8.70 -3.62
N GLU A 234 -11.84 -7.53 -3.58
CA GLU A 234 -11.81 -6.66 -2.41
C GLU A 234 -13.21 -6.18 -1.98
N ASN A 235 -14.11 -5.91 -2.94
CA ASN A 235 -15.51 -5.59 -2.65
C ASN A 235 -16.38 -6.81 -2.28
N GLY A 236 -15.79 -8.01 -2.25
CA GLY A 236 -16.52 -9.24 -1.99
C GLY A 236 -17.51 -9.61 -3.10
N SER A 237 -17.32 -9.12 -4.33
CA SER A 237 -18.18 -9.41 -5.49
C SER A 237 -17.74 -10.69 -6.19
N ALA A 238 -18.69 -11.59 -6.48
CA ALA A 238 -18.43 -12.84 -7.21
C ALA A 238 -18.01 -12.62 -8.68
N ALA A 239 -18.24 -11.41 -9.23
CA ALA A 239 -17.88 -11.05 -10.60
C ALA A 239 -16.36 -11.17 -10.87
N PHE A 240 -15.53 -11.14 -9.82
CA PHE A 240 -14.07 -11.28 -9.94
C PHE A 240 -13.65 -12.53 -10.72
N ARG A 241 -14.40 -13.63 -10.63
CA ARG A 241 -14.08 -14.88 -11.34
C ARG A 241 -14.25 -14.76 -12.85
N ALA A 242 -15.30 -14.05 -13.30
CA ALA A 242 -15.53 -13.80 -14.72
C ALA A 242 -14.42 -12.89 -15.28
N THR A 243 -14.16 -11.77 -14.62
CA THR A 243 -13.08 -10.85 -14.99
C THR A 243 -11.70 -11.51 -14.96
N PHE A 244 -11.45 -12.41 -13.98
CA PHE A 244 -10.21 -13.18 -13.94
C PHE A 244 -10.09 -14.16 -15.12
N THR A 245 -11.20 -14.75 -15.56
CA THR A 245 -11.22 -15.64 -16.73
C THR A 245 -10.85 -14.86 -18.00
N GLU A 246 -11.36 -13.63 -18.14
CA GLU A 246 -10.98 -12.71 -19.22
C GLU A 246 -9.50 -12.33 -19.15
N TYR A 247 -9.01 -11.97 -17.95
CA TYR A 247 -7.58 -11.70 -17.71
C TYR A 247 -6.70 -12.88 -18.14
N ALA A 248 -7.07 -14.10 -17.74
CA ALA A 248 -6.33 -15.32 -18.08
C ALA A 248 -6.33 -15.57 -19.60
N HIS A 249 -7.45 -15.30 -20.28
CA HIS A 249 -7.53 -15.39 -21.73
C HIS A 249 -6.62 -14.36 -22.43
N ALA A 250 -6.73 -13.09 -22.04
CA ALA A 250 -5.91 -12.00 -22.60
C ALA A 250 -4.41 -12.27 -22.38
N THR A 251 -4.04 -12.70 -21.18
CA THR A 251 -2.64 -12.92 -20.79
C THR A 251 -2.00 -14.09 -21.55
N ARG A 252 -2.72 -15.20 -21.77
CA ARG A 252 -2.21 -16.32 -22.58
C ARG A 252 -1.96 -15.92 -24.04
N ARG A 253 -2.74 -14.97 -24.58
CA ARG A 253 -2.56 -14.46 -25.95
C ARG A 253 -1.32 -13.57 -26.10
N LEU A 254 -0.82 -12.98 -25.01
CA LEU A 254 0.43 -12.20 -25.04
C LEU A 254 1.65 -13.07 -25.35
N ARG A 255 1.61 -14.37 -25.00
CA ARG A 255 2.69 -15.34 -25.26
C ARG A 255 4.07 -14.88 -24.74
N GLN A 256 4.09 -14.22 -23.59
CA GLN A 256 5.30 -13.70 -22.95
C GLN A 256 5.58 -14.43 -21.63
N PRO A 257 6.83 -14.85 -21.35
CA PRO A 257 7.17 -15.61 -20.14
C PRO A 257 6.78 -14.93 -18.82
N ARG A 258 7.04 -13.62 -18.69
CA ARG A 258 6.68 -12.84 -17.49
C ARG A 258 5.17 -12.86 -17.21
N HIS A 259 4.37 -12.83 -18.27
CA HIS A 259 2.91 -12.88 -18.18
C HIS A 259 2.39 -14.26 -17.76
N GLU A 260 3.06 -15.34 -18.15
CA GLU A 260 2.75 -16.69 -17.67
C GLU A 260 3.06 -16.83 -16.17
N TYR A 261 4.19 -16.28 -15.70
CA TYR A 261 4.50 -16.19 -14.26
C TYR A 261 3.37 -15.46 -13.50
N LEU A 262 2.98 -14.26 -13.95
CA LEU A 262 1.91 -13.49 -13.32
C LEU A 262 0.59 -14.26 -13.30
N LEU A 263 0.21 -14.92 -14.39
CA LEU A 263 -1.00 -15.75 -14.42
C LEU A 263 -0.90 -16.91 -13.42
N ARG A 264 0.23 -17.62 -13.39
CA ARG A 264 0.43 -18.80 -12.53
C ARG A 264 0.33 -18.45 -11.05
N THR A 265 0.91 -17.32 -10.62
CA THR A 265 0.77 -16.83 -9.24
C THR A 265 -0.70 -16.62 -8.87
N ARG A 266 -1.53 -16.04 -9.75
CA ARG A 266 -2.96 -15.81 -9.43
C ARG A 266 -3.78 -17.10 -9.46
N GLN A 267 -3.41 -18.06 -10.31
CA GLN A 267 -4.03 -19.39 -10.29
C GLN A 267 -3.75 -20.12 -8.97
N ALA A 268 -2.54 -19.99 -8.42
CA ALA A 268 -2.22 -20.49 -7.08
C ALA A 268 -3.11 -19.84 -6.02
N ALA A 269 -3.26 -18.50 -6.07
CA ALA A 269 -4.12 -17.76 -5.14
C ALA A 269 -5.60 -18.21 -5.21
N LEU A 270 -6.11 -18.47 -6.42
CA LEU A 270 -7.47 -18.98 -6.60
C LEU A 270 -7.64 -20.40 -6.04
N ALA A 271 -6.66 -21.29 -6.25
CA ALA A 271 -6.72 -22.63 -5.68
C ALA A 271 -6.74 -22.59 -4.13
N LEU A 272 -5.92 -21.71 -3.52
CA LEU A 272 -5.92 -21.48 -2.08
C LEU A 272 -7.26 -20.89 -1.59
N LEU A 273 -7.81 -19.90 -2.29
CA LEU A 273 -9.14 -19.34 -2.00
C LEU A 273 -10.20 -20.43 -2.06
N ASP A 274 -10.14 -21.29 -3.09
CA ASP A 274 -11.01 -22.43 -3.27
C ASP A 274 -10.73 -23.54 -2.24
N GLY A 275 -9.74 -23.42 -1.36
CA GLY A 275 -9.42 -24.42 -0.33
C GLY A 275 -8.72 -25.67 -0.85
N ASP A 276 -8.23 -25.67 -2.09
CA ASP A 276 -7.34 -26.72 -2.62
C ASP A 276 -5.88 -26.34 -2.34
N ILE A 277 -5.44 -26.64 -1.12
CA ILE A 277 -4.11 -26.28 -0.62
C ILE A 277 -3.01 -26.96 -1.45
N ALA A 278 -3.21 -28.23 -1.82
CA ALA A 278 -2.20 -28.99 -2.57
C ALA A 278 -1.98 -28.41 -3.96
N THR A 279 -3.05 -28.07 -4.68
CA THR A 279 -2.94 -27.38 -5.97
C THR A 279 -2.36 -25.98 -5.80
N GLY A 280 -2.77 -25.24 -4.77
CA GLY A 280 -2.23 -23.90 -4.48
C GLY A 280 -0.72 -23.91 -4.26
N GLU A 281 -0.21 -24.81 -3.44
CA GLU A 281 1.23 -24.94 -3.16
C GLU A 281 2.01 -25.37 -4.42
N ARG A 282 1.53 -26.36 -5.16
CA ARG A 282 2.16 -26.79 -6.41
C ARG A 282 2.24 -25.65 -7.43
N LEU A 283 1.13 -24.93 -7.65
CA LEU A 283 1.10 -23.80 -8.58
C LEU A 283 1.99 -22.64 -8.11
N SER A 284 2.10 -22.42 -6.79
CA SER A 284 3.01 -21.43 -6.23
C SER A 284 4.48 -21.78 -6.51
N ALA A 285 4.86 -23.06 -6.36
CA ALA A 285 6.20 -23.54 -6.71
C ALA A 285 6.49 -23.44 -8.22
N GLU A 286 5.53 -23.81 -9.08
CA GLU A 286 5.63 -23.63 -10.53
C GLU A 286 5.79 -22.15 -10.91
N ALA A 287 5.03 -21.27 -10.27
CA ALA A 287 5.16 -19.82 -10.46
C ALA A 287 6.54 -19.33 -10.06
N ALA A 288 7.09 -19.79 -8.92
CA ALA A 288 8.42 -19.41 -8.48
C ALA A 288 9.50 -19.79 -9.50
N ALA A 289 9.46 -21.02 -10.01
CA ALA A 289 10.39 -21.47 -11.06
C ALA A 289 10.27 -20.62 -12.34
N LEU A 290 9.06 -20.24 -12.73
CA LEU A 290 8.85 -19.32 -13.87
C LEU A 290 9.42 -17.92 -13.59
N GLY A 291 9.17 -17.37 -12.40
CA GLY A 291 9.67 -16.06 -11.99
C GLY A 291 11.20 -16.00 -11.98
N GLU A 292 11.85 -17.03 -11.42
CA GLU A 292 13.30 -17.20 -11.45
C GLU A 292 13.84 -17.28 -12.88
N SER A 293 13.18 -18.04 -13.76
CA SER A 293 13.62 -18.22 -15.15
C SER A 293 13.59 -16.92 -15.98
N VAL A 294 12.73 -15.97 -15.62
CA VAL A 294 12.61 -14.66 -16.30
C VAL A 294 13.34 -13.54 -15.56
N GLY A 295 14.01 -13.86 -14.44
CA GLY A 295 14.72 -12.89 -13.61
C GLY A 295 13.80 -11.90 -12.89
N ASP A 296 12.57 -12.31 -12.54
CA ASP A 296 11.64 -11.45 -11.78
C ASP A 296 12.10 -11.32 -10.32
N THR A 297 12.40 -10.08 -9.92
CA THR A 297 13.08 -9.80 -8.67
C THR A 297 12.18 -10.00 -7.44
N ASP A 298 10.85 -9.92 -7.59
CA ASP A 298 9.86 -10.04 -6.50
C ASP A 298 9.32 -11.46 -6.30
N THR A 299 9.76 -12.42 -7.12
CA THR A 299 9.36 -13.84 -7.06
C THR A 299 9.34 -14.42 -5.64
N GLY A 300 10.38 -14.16 -4.85
CA GLY A 300 10.48 -14.64 -3.49
C GLY A 300 9.43 -14.05 -2.53
N ASN A 301 9.12 -12.75 -2.66
CA ASN A 301 8.08 -12.09 -1.85
C ASN A 301 6.68 -12.60 -2.20
N VAL A 302 6.41 -12.82 -3.48
CA VAL A 302 5.15 -13.40 -3.95
C VAL A 302 4.98 -14.82 -3.41
N ARG A 303 6.02 -15.66 -3.53
CA ARG A 303 6.02 -17.01 -2.97
C ARG A 303 5.81 -16.99 -1.45
N MET A 304 6.50 -16.12 -0.73
CA MET A 304 6.36 -15.98 0.72
C MET A 304 4.92 -15.62 1.11
N SER A 305 4.31 -14.68 0.39
CA SER A 305 2.92 -14.27 0.61
C SER A 305 1.91 -15.42 0.42
N GLN A 306 2.16 -16.33 -0.52
CA GLN A 306 1.31 -17.49 -0.76
C GLN A 306 1.56 -18.61 0.26
N ARG A 307 2.82 -18.78 0.68
CA ARG A 307 3.21 -19.73 1.73
C ARG A 307 2.52 -19.40 3.06
N LEU A 308 2.30 -18.12 3.38
CA LEU A 308 1.49 -17.72 4.54
C LEU A 308 0.12 -18.40 4.55
N GLU A 309 -0.64 -18.33 3.45
CA GLU A 309 -1.97 -18.95 3.39
C GLU A 309 -1.91 -20.48 3.39
N VAL A 310 -0.90 -21.09 2.75
CA VAL A 310 -0.69 -22.55 2.80
C VAL A 310 -0.49 -23.01 4.23
N VAL A 311 0.47 -22.40 4.94
CA VAL A 311 0.82 -22.78 6.32
C VAL A 311 -0.32 -22.46 7.28
N ARG A 312 -0.97 -21.30 7.13
CA ARG A 312 -2.15 -20.91 7.92
C ARG A 312 -3.29 -21.93 7.75
N ALA A 313 -3.58 -22.33 6.51
CA ALA A 313 -4.68 -23.25 6.23
C ALA A 313 -4.39 -24.69 6.71
N ARG A 314 -3.12 -25.13 6.71
CA ARG A 314 -2.69 -26.39 7.34
C ARG A 314 -2.74 -26.35 8.85
N ASN A 315 -2.43 -25.19 9.44
CA ASN A 315 -2.46 -24.92 10.87
C ASN A 315 -1.67 -25.95 11.71
N GLN A 316 -0.51 -26.39 11.21
CA GLN A 316 0.38 -27.31 11.93
C GLN A 316 1.36 -26.53 12.82
N PRO A 317 1.45 -26.80 14.13
CA PRO A 317 2.27 -26.00 15.05
C PRO A 317 3.76 -25.89 14.67
N ALA A 318 4.35 -26.93 14.09
CA ALA A 318 5.76 -26.89 13.66
C ALA A 318 5.96 -25.94 12.46
N GLU A 319 5.16 -26.11 11.40
CA GLU A 319 5.20 -25.23 10.22
C GLU A 319 4.90 -23.77 10.58
N LEU A 320 3.96 -23.52 11.50
CA LEU A 320 3.63 -22.16 11.96
C LEU A 320 4.84 -21.47 12.63
N ARG A 321 5.61 -22.19 13.45
CA ARG A 321 6.82 -21.65 14.11
C ARG A 321 7.92 -21.35 13.11
N GLU A 322 8.13 -22.24 12.16
CA GLU A 322 9.11 -22.07 11.08
C GLU A 322 8.75 -20.85 10.23
N MET A 323 7.49 -20.75 9.79
CA MET A 323 7.00 -19.62 9.02
C MET A 323 7.12 -18.29 9.78
N ALA A 324 6.89 -18.27 11.09
CA ALA A 324 7.11 -17.07 11.91
C ALA A 324 8.58 -16.62 11.91
N ALA A 325 9.53 -17.56 12.00
CA ALA A 325 10.96 -17.26 11.94
C ALA A 325 11.38 -16.80 10.53
N GLU A 326 10.89 -17.48 9.49
CA GLU A 326 11.13 -17.14 8.08
C GLU A 326 10.64 -15.72 7.76
N ALA A 327 9.43 -15.34 8.21
CA ALA A 327 8.88 -14.01 7.94
C ALA A 327 9.78 -12.88 8.46
N VAL A 328 10.30 -13.02 9.69
CA VAL A 328 11.23 -12.04 10.30
C VAL A 328 12.57 -12.02 9.59
N ALA A 329 13.07 -13.18 9.18
CA ALA A 329 14.34 -13.27 8.44
C ALA A 329 14.22 -12.65 7.04
N TRP A 330 13.06 -12.77 6.40
CA TRP A 330 12.84 -12.41 5.00
C TRP A 330 12.42 -10.95 4.79
N TRP A 331 11.48 -10.41 5.58
CA TRP A 331 10.91 -9.07 5.37
C TRP A 331 11.60 -7.97 6.18
N VAL A 332 12.93 -7.84 6.03
CA VAL A 332 13.71 -6.83 6.79
C VAL A 332 13.33 -5.39 6.48
N GLY A 333 12.89 -5.10 5.25
CA GLY A 333 12.49 -3.77 4.80
C GLY A 333 11.12 -3.33 5.33
N ALA A 334 10.36 -4.26 5.93
CA ALA A 334 9.05 -4.02 6.52
C ALA A 334 8.96 -4.71 7.90
N PRO A 335 9.79 -4.31 8.88
CA PRO A 335 9.95 -5.04 10.14
C PRO A 335 8.64 -5.11 10.94
N ALA A 336 7.82 -4.05 10.93
CA ALA A 336 6.51 -4.06 11.57
C ALA A 336 5.59 -5.15 10.99
N HIS A 337 5.60 -5.34 9.67
CA HIS A 337 4.80 -6.37 9.01
C HIS A 337 5.34 -7.77 9.34
N ALA A 338 6.66 -7.93 9.30
CA ALA A 338 7.33 -9.20 9.57
C ALA A 338 7.04 -9.71 10.99
N HIS A 339 7.22 -8.83 11.99
CA HIS A 339 6.95 -9.15 13.39
C HIS A 339 5.45 -9.35 13.68
N ALA A 340 4.56 -8.62 13.00
CA ALA A 340 3.12 -8.83 13.12
C ALA A 340 2.70 -10.22 12.60
N VAL A 341 3.24 -10.64 11.45
CA VAL A 341 3.03 -11.99 10.92
C VAL A 341 3.58 -13.04 11.89
N ALA A 342 4.79 -12.85 12.39
CA ALA A 342 5.38 -13.77 13.37
C ALA A 342 4.54 -13.87 14.65
N ALA A 343 4.00 -12.75 15.16
CA ALA A 343 3.13 -12.73 16.34
C ALA A 343 1.89 -13.62 16.13
N GLY A 344 1.17 -13.42 15.02
CA GLY A 344 -0.04 -14.20 14.72
C GLY A 344 0.24 -15.69 14.51
N PHE A 345 1.32 -16.03 13.80
CA PHE A 345 1.70 -17.43 13.55
C PHE A 345 2.17 -18.14 14.84
N ARG A 346 2.95 -17.47 15.69
CA ARG A 346 3.34 -17.98 17.02
C ARG A 346 2.13 -18.18 17.93
N ALA A 347 1.19 -17.25 17.91
CA ALA A 347 -0.05 -17.36 18.66
C ALA A 347 -0.86 -18.60 18.23
N ARG A 348 -1.02 -18.85 16.92
CA ARG A 348 -1.67 -20.07 16.42
C ARG A 348 -0.93 -21.36 16.78
N ALA A 349 0.41 -21.29 16.88
CA ALA A 349 1.23 -22.43 17.29
C ALA A 349 1.17 -22.72 18.80
N GLY A 350 0.56 -21.84 19.61
CA GLY A 350 0.50 -21.92 21.07
C GLY A 350 1.67 -21.27 21.80
N ASP A 351 2.60 -20.62 21.10
CA ASP A 351 3.79 -19.99 21.68
C ASP A 351 3.49 -18.55 22.15
N LEU A 352 2.61 -18.41 23.13
CA LEU A 352 2.06 -17.11 23.55
C LEU A 352 3.14 -16.13 24.02
N ASP A 353 4.12 -16.57 24.82
CA ASP A 353 5.21 -15.70 25.26
C ASP A 353 6.03 -15.14 24.09
N ALA A 354 6.25 -15.96 23.06
CA ALA A 354 6.96 -15.54 21.88
C ALA A 354 6.10 -14.60 21.03
N ALA A 355 4.80 -14.89 20.89
CA ALA A 355 3.85 -14.00 20.21
C ALA A 355 3.79 -12.61 20.86
N GLY A 356 3.77 -12.54 22.21
CA GLY A 356 3.80 -11.28 22.96
C GLY A 356 5.04 -10.45 22.65
N ARG A 357 6.23 -11.07 22.64
CA ARG A 357 7.48 -10.38 22.29
C ARG A 357 7.50 -9.83 20.87
N GLU A 358 6.97 -10.59 19.90
CA GLU A 358 6.86 -10.09 18.53
C GLU A 358 5.89 -8.90 18.47
N LEU A 359 4.75 -8.98 19.16
CA LEU A 359 3.76 -7.91 19.19
C LEU A 359 4.30 -6.63 19.86
N ASP A 360 5.02 -6.75 20.97
CA ASP A 360 5.71 -5.62 21.61
C ASP A 360 6.69 -4.94 20.65
N THR A 361 7.41 -5.74 19.85
CA THR A 361 8.32 -5.23 18.83
C THR A 361 7.57 -4.43 17.76
N VAL A 362 6.41 -4.92 17.30
CA VAL A 362 5.56 -4.16 16.36
C VAL A 362 5.11 -2.84 16.97
N LEU A 363 4.59 -2.86 18.20
CA LEU A 363 4.03 -1.68 18.87
C LEU A 363 5.09 -0.61 19.18
N ALA A 364 6.36 -0.99 19.31
CA ALA A 364 7.47 -0.09 19.49
C ALA A 364 7.91 0.64 18.20
N LEU A 365 7.52 0.14 17.02
CA LEU A 365 7.88 0.75 15.73
C LEU A 365 6.92 1.89 15.39
N GLU A 366 7.42 3.10 15.10
CA GLU A 366 6.57 4.27 14.86
C GLU A 366 5.67 4.16 13.60
N ASP A 367 6.01 3.28 12.65
CA ASP A 367 5.40 3.17 11.33
C ASP A 367 4.28 2.12 11.20
N TRP A 368 4.07 1.24 12.20
CA TRP A 368 3.10 0.14 12.09
C TRP A 368 1.65 0.61 11.83
N ARG A 369 1.30 1.84 12.26
CA ARG A 369 -0.03 2.43 12.05
C ARG A 369 -0.15 3.25 10.78
N THR A 370 0.97 3.81 10.31
CA THR A 370 1.00 4.75 9.17
C THR A 370 1.17 4.02 7.85
N ASP A 371 1.83 2.87 7.83
CA ASP A 371 1.86 2.00 6.66
C ASP A 371 0.46 1.39 6.43
N ARG A 372 -0.23 1.91 5.42
CA ARG A 372 -1.52 1.40 4.93
C ARG A 372 -1.41 0.86 3.50
N SER A 373 -0.24 0.36 3.11
CA SER A 373 -0.03 -0.31 1.83
C SER A 373 -0.93 -1.54 1.67
N TYR A 374 -0.88 -2.18 0.51
CA TYR A 374 -1.59 -3.43 0.25
C TYR A 374 -1.19 -4.58 1.20
N LEU A 375 -0.02 -4.52 1.87
CA LEU A 375 0.37 -5.48 2.90
C LEU A 375 -0.40 -5.31 4.22
N TRP A 376 -1.04 -4.16 4.43
CA TRP A 376 -1.78 -3.86 5.65
C TRP A 376 -2.76 -4.95 6.05
N SER A 377 -3.47 -5.45 5.05
CA SER A 377 -4.48 -6.50 5.19
C SER A 377 -3.92 -7.82 5.73
N ILE A 378 -2.66 -8.16 5.43
CA ILE A 378 -1.99 -9.35 5.98
C ILE A 378 -1.68 -9.09 7.45
N PHE A 379 -0.87 -8.09 7.74
CA PHE A 379 -0.29 -7.95 9.06
C PHE A 379 -1.33 -7.57 10.12
N ILE A 380 -2.35 -6.75 9.78
CA ILE A 380 -3.40 -6.40 10.73
C ILE A 380 -4.19 -7.64 11.16
N GLY A 381 -4.38 -8.61 10.25
CA GLY A 381 -5.02 -9.88 10.57
C GLY A 381 -4.23 -10.73 11.55
N GLU A 382 -2.92 -10.71 11.41
CA GLU A 382 -2.01 -11.45 12.29
C GLU A 382 -1.88 -10.78 13.67
N MET A 383 -1.91 -9.44 13.73
CA MET A 383 -2.03 -8.70 14.99
C MET A 383 -3.34 -9.01 15.71
N VAL A 384 -4.48 -9.08 15.00
CA VAL A 384 -5.77 -9.47 15.59
C VAL A 384 -5.67 -10.87 16.19
N THR A 385 -5.09 -11.82 15.46
CA THR A 385 -4.91 -13.20 15.93
C THR A 385 -4.09 -13.24 17.22
N ALA A 386 -2.95 -12.53 17.26
CA ALA A 386 -2.09 -12.46 18.43
C ALA A 386 -2.76 -11.78 19.62
N ALA A 387 -3.39 -10.61 19.40
CA ALA A 387 -4.03 -9.82 20.46
C ALA A 387 -5.15 -10.59 21.16
N ILE A 388 -5.97 -11.33 20.39
CA ILE A 388 -7.04 -12.18 20.92
C ILE A 388 -6.46 -13.33 21.74
N ALA A 389 -5.44 -14.04 21.22
CA ALA A 389 -4.81 -15.15 21.91
C ALA A 389 -4.10 -14.75 23.21
N LEU A 390 -3.58 -13.52 23.27
CA LEU A 390 -2.94 -12.92 24.45
C LEU A 390 -3.94 -12.26 25.41
N HIS A 391 -5.22 -12.23 25.07
CA HIS A 391 -6.27 -11.53 25.82
C HIS A 391 -5.99 -10.02 26.03
N ASP A 392 -5.27 -9.38 25.10
CA ASP A 392 -4.97 -7.93 25.15
C ASP A 392 -6.20 -7.13 24.69
N ARG A 393 -7.14 -6.92 25.62
CA ARG A 393 -8.38 -6.17 25.37
C ARG A 393 -8.15 -4.73 24.89
N PRO A 394 -7.24 -3.93 25.46
CA PRO A 394 -6.91 -2.61 24.94
C PRO A 394 -6.45 -2.63 23.48
N LEU A 395 -5.57 -3.56 23.10
CA LEU A 395 -5.16 -3.69 21.71
C LEU A 395 -6.30 -4.17 20.81
N CYS A 396 -7.12 -5.13 21.25
CA CYS A 396 -8.30 -5.57 20.50
C CYS A 396 -9.24 -4.40 20.17
N ARG A 397 -9.51 -3.51 21.13
CA ARG A 397 -10.32 -2.30 20.90
C ARG A 397 -9.69 -1.39 19.83
N ARG A 398 -8.38 -1.15 19.91
CA ARG A 398 -7.68 -0.31 18.92
C ARG A 398 -7.72 -0.92 17.52
N LEU A 399 -7.49 -2.22 17.40
CA LEU A 399 -7.54 -2.95 16.13
C LEU A 399 -8.96 -2.96 15.55
N LEU A 400 -9.99 -3.05 16.41
CA LEU A 400 -11.38 -2.93 16.01
C LEU A 400 -11.68 -1.56 15.40
N ASP A 401 -11.28 -0.48 16.08
CA ASP A 401 -11.43 0.90 15.58
C ASP A 401 -10.74 1.09 14.23
N ASP A 402 -9.58 0.47 14.02
CA ASP A 402 -8.83 0.53 12.76
C ASP A 402 -9.48 -0.30 11.62
N LEU A 403 -10.18 -1.39 11.93
CA LEU A 403 -10.80 -2.28 10.95
C LEU A 403 -12.24 -1.90 10.59
N LEU A 404 -12.99 -1.28 11.51
CA LEU A 404 -14.39 -0.88 11.27
C LEU A 404 -14.60 -0.06 9.98
N PRO A 405 -13.75 0.93 9.63
CA PRO A 405 -13.91 1.69 8.39
C PRO A 405 -13.84 0.85 7.11
N VAL A 406 -13.22 -0.33 7.17
CA VAL A 406 -13.02 -1.24 6.04
C VAL A 406 -13.69 -2.61 6.27
N ALA A 407 -14.55 -2.74 7.27
CA ALA A 407 -15.16 -4.00 7.66
C ALA A 407 -15.98 -4.65 6.54
N GLY A 408 -16.56 -3.83 5.65
CA GLY A 408 -17.34 -4.27 4.50
C GLY A 408 -16.51 -4.81 3.33
N THR A 409 -15.17 -4.72 3.36
CA THR A 409 -14.30 -5.18 2.28
C THR A 409 -13.55 -6.47 2.66
N CYS A 410 -12.83 -7.02 1.69
CA CYS A 410 -11.98 -8.19 1.85
C CYS A 410 -10.50 -7.82 1.82
N ALA A 411 -9.73 -8.58 2.60
CA ALA A 411 -8.29 -8.50 2.66
C ALA A 411 -7.68 -9.22 1.45
N VAL A 412 -7.18 -8.47 0.48
CA VAL A 412 -6.49 -9.01 -0.72
C VAL A 412 -5.08 -8.45 -0.77
N ASN A 413 -4.09 -9.33 -0.92
CA ASN A 413 -2.70 -8.96 -1.07
C ASN A 413 -2.30 -8.87 -2.56
N ALA A 414 -1.53 -7.82 -2.90
CA ALA A 414 -0.79 -7.62 -4.15
C ALA A 414 -1.48 -8.14 -5.44
N ALA A 415 -2.49 -7.42 -5.93
CA ALA A 415 -3.27 -7.77 -7.14
C ALA A 415 -3.61 -9.27 -7.22
N LEU A 416 -4.31 -9.80 -6.21
CA LEU A 416 -4.76 -11.20 -6.17
C LEU A 416 -3.62 -12.23 -6.03
N VAL A 417 -2.48 -11.87 -5.44
CA VAL A 417 -1.45 -12.85 -5.04
C VAL A 417 -1.94 -13.73 -3.90
N CYS A 418 -2.72 -13.16 -2.98
CA CYS A 418 -3.23 -13.88 -1.82
C CYS A 418 -4.57 -13.31 -1.35
N PHE A 419 -5.50 -14.17 -0.93
CA PHE A 419 -6.78 -13.79 -0.35
C PHE A 419 -6.80 -14.16 1.13
N MET A 420 -6.91 -13.15 1.99
CA MET A 420 -6.79 -13.28 3.44
C MET A 420 -8.17 -13.14 4.12
N GLY A 421 -9.28 -13.46 3.45
CA GLY A 421 -10.61 -13.41 4.05
C GLY A 421 -11.25 -12.01 4.13
N ALA A 422 -12.52 -11.95 4.56
CA ALA A 422 -13.26 -10.71 4.76
C ALA A 422 -12.79 -9.99 6.03
N HIS A 423 -12.73 -8.65 6.04
CA HIS A 423 -12.43 -7.91 7.28
C HIS A 423 -13.53 -8.10 8.34
N ALA A 424 -14.79 -8.25 7.91
CA ALA A 424 -15.92 -8.63 8.76
C ALA A 424 -15.65 -9.86 9.66
N HIS A 425 -14.86 -10.83 9.18
CA HIS A 425 -14.49 -12.00 9.99
C HIS A 425 -13.67 -11.59 11.21
N ARG A 426 -12.63 -10.78 10.99
CA ARG A 426 -11.74 -10.28 12.05
C ARG A 426 -12.46 -9.34 13.00
N VAL A 427 -13.31 -8.47 12.47
CA VAL A 427 -14.16 -7.57 13.27
C VAL A 427 -15.07 -8.37 14.19
N GLY A 428 -15.71 -9.42 13.68
CA GLY A 428 -16.53 -10.32 14.49
C GLY A 428 -15.74 -11.02 15.61
N LEU A 429 -14.54 -11.52 15.31
CA LEU A 429 -13.65 -12.11 16.32
C LEU A 429 -13.21 -11.10 17.40
N LEU A 430 -12.96 -9.85 17.03
CA LEU A 430 -12.60 -8.80 17.99
C LEU A 430 -13.76 -8.47 18.93
N TYR A 431 -14.99 -8.33 18.40
CA TYR A 431 -16.18 -8.17 19.24
C TYR A 431 -16.36 -9.34 20.20
N ALA A 432 -16.16 -10.58 19.74
CA ALA A 432 -16.23 -11.76 20.59
C ALA A 432 -15.19 -11.69 21.73
N ALA A 433 -13.93 -11.33 21.44
CA ALA A 433 -12.88 -11.19 22.44
C ALA A 433 -13.14 -10.06 23.45
N LEU A 434 -13.88 -9.02 23.03
CA LEU A 434 -14.31 -7.92 23.88
C LEU A 434 -15.57 -8.25 24.71
N GLY A 435 -16.24 -9.37 24.43
CA GLY A 435 -17.46 -9.80 25.12
C GLY A 435 -18.76 -9.19 24.55
N GLU A 436 -18.73 -8.68 23.33
CA GLU A 436 -19.86 -8.05 22.64
C GLU A 436 -20.50 -9.06 21.66
N SER A 437 -21.21 -10.06 22.21
CA SER A 437 -21.67 -11.24 21.45
C SER A 437 -22.64 -10.93 20.30
N GLU A 438 -23.55 -9.97 20.46
CA GLU A 438 -24.50 -9.59 19.40
C GLU A 438 -23.77 -9.00 18.18
N SER A 439 -22.86 -8.05 18.43
CA SER A 439 -22.00 -7.47 17.39
C SER A 439 -21.13 -8.53 16.73
N ALA A 440 -20.55 -9.44 17.52
CA ALA A 440 -19.74 -10.55 17.00
C ALA A 440 -20.54 -11.42 16.04
N TYR A 441 -21.75 -11.83 16.43
CA TYR A 441 -22.63 -12.67 15.60
C TYR A 441 -23.02 -11.96 14.29
N LEU A 442 -23.35 -10.67 14.34
CA LEU A 442 -23.70 -9.88 13.17
C LEU A 442 -22.55 -9.85 12.14
N TRP A 443 -21.35 -9.50 12.58
CA TRP A 443 -20.19 -9.38 11.69
C TRP A 443 -19.69 -10.73 11.17
N LEU A 444 -19.69 -11.78 12.00
CA LEU A 444 -19.34 -13.13 11.55
C LEU A 444 -20.35 -13.67 10.52
N ASN A 445 -21.64 -13.38 10.64
CA ASN A 445 -22.63 -13.75 9.63
C ASN A 445 -22.43 -12.99 8.31
N GLN A 446 -22.08 -11.70 8.36
CA GLN A 446 -21.73 -10.95 7.16
C GLN A 446 -20.48 -11.53 6.46
N ALA A 447 -19.47 -11.93 7.24
CA ALA A 447 -18.30 -12.62 6.72
C ALA A 447 -18.68 -13.96 6.07
N LEU A 448 -19.53 -14.76 6.73
CA LEU A 448 -20.02 -16.05 6.25
C LEU A 448 -20.71 -15.91 4.88
N GLN A 449 -21.59 -14.91 4.73
CA GLN A 449 -22.26 -14.62 3.46
C GLN A 449 -21.26 -14.22 2.38
N THR A 450 -20.28 -13.38 2.72
CA THR A 450 -19.25 -12.92 1.78
C THR A 450 -18.36 -14.08 1.32
N HIS A 451 -17.85 -14.91 2.24
CA HIS A 451 -17.04 -16.08 1.89
C HIS A 451 -17.82 -17.10 1.06
N ARG A 452 -19.10 -17.32 1.36
CA ARG A 452 -19.98 -18.19 0.54
C ARG A 452 -20.12 -17.63 -0.88
N ARG A 453 -20.42 -16.33 -1.02
CA ARG A 453 -20.56 -15.65 -2.31
C ARG A 453 -19.29 -15.70 -3.15
N LEU A 454 -18.13 -15.56 -2.52
CA LEU A 454 -16.83 -15.64 -3.19
C LEU A 454 -16.39 -17.07 -3.51
N GLY A 455 -16.99 -18.09 -2.89
CA GLY A 455 -16.51 -19.48 -2.95
C GLY A 455 -15.22 -19.71 -2.13
N ALA A 456 -14.94 -18.85 -1.15
CA ALA A 456 -13.73 -18.92 -0.32
C ALA A 456 -13.84 -20.04 0.74
N ARG A 457 -13.67 -21.31 0.32
CA ARG A 457 -14.04 -22.49 1.12
C ARG A 457 -13.27 -22.61 2.44
N ALA A 458 -11.96 -22.34 2.44
CA ALA A 458 -11.14 -22.40 3.66
C ALA A 458 -11.62 -21.38 4.72
N TRP A 459 -11.80 -20.13 4.29
CA TRP A 459 -12.29 -19.04 5.15
C TRP A 459 -13.75 -19.21 5.59
N LEU A 460 -14.58 -19.82 4.73
CA LEU A 460 -15.96 -20.17 5.08
C LEU A 460 -16.01 -21.18 6.23
N ALA A 461 -15.14 -22.20 6.21
CA ALA A 461 -15.06 -23.19 7.28
C ALA A 461 -14.58 -22.57 8.61
N GLU A 462 -13.59 -21.68 8.55
CA GLU A 462 -13.09 -20.97 9.73
C GLU A 462 -14.12 -20.03 10.34
N THR A 463 -14.88 -19.30 9.52
CA THR A 463 -15.97 -18.43 10.01
C THR A 463 -17.09 -19.23 10.65
N ARG A 464 -17.43 -20.42 10.12
CA ARG A 464 -18.41 -21.32 10.75
C ARG A 464 -17.96 -21.77 12.13
N ARG A 465 -16.70 -22.20 12.26
CA ARG A 465 -16.13 -22.60 13.54
C ARG A 465 -16.17 -21.45 14.56
N ALA A 466 -15.89 -20.22 14.12
CA ALA A 466 -15.99 -19.04 14.99
C ALA A 466 -17.42 -18.80 15.50
N LEU A 467 -18.44 -18.96 14.63
CA LEU A 467 -19.85 -18.88 15.01
C LEU A 467 -20.26 -20.01 15.96
N GLU A 468 -19.81 -21.24 15.70
CA GLU A 468 -20.06 -22.41 16.57
C GLU A 468 -19.49 -22.19 17.98
N THR A 469 -18.28 -21.64 18.10
CA THR A 469 -17.65 -21.32 19.39
C THR A 469 -18.38 -20.20 20.14
N LEU A 470 -18.97 -19.23 19.42
CA LEU A 470 -19.73 -18.14 20.04
C LEU A 470 -21.08 -18.62 20.61
N GLY A 471 -21.66 -19.67 20.03
CA GLY A 471 -23.02 -20.16 20.35
C GLY A 471 -24.12 -19.34 19.66
N GLU A 472 -25.35 -19.85 19.70
CA GLU A 472 -26.51 -19.05 19.29
C GLU A 472 -26.75 -17.93 20.32
N PRO A 473 -27.06 -16.69 19.89
CA PRO A 473 -27.50 -15.67 20.83
C PRO A 473 -28.75 -16.19 21.54
N ASP A 474 -28.78 -16.13 22.87
CA ASP A 474 -29.93 -16.55 23.67
C ASP A 474 -31.20 -15.98 23.04
N GLY A 475 -32.09 -16.85 22.57
CA GLY A 475 -33.30 -16.50 21.79
C GLY A 475 -34.36 -15.70 22.56
N SER A 476 -33.96 -15.03 23.63
CA SER A 476 -34.77 -14.23 24.53
C SER A 476 -34.32 -12.77 24.57
N THR A 477 -34.04 -12.13 23.43
CA THR A 477 -34.34 -10.69 23.26
C THR A 477 -34.33 -10.27 21.78
N HIS A 478 -35.50 -9.76 21.35
CA HIS A 478 -35.73 -8.96 20.14
C HIS A 478 -35.61 -9.61 18.74
N GLN A 479 -36.68 -10.31 18.35
CA GLN A 479 -37.29 -10.00 17.04
C GLN A 479 -37.86 -8.57 17.11
N ALA A 480 -37.08 -7.57 16.71
CA ALA A 480 -37.60 -6.23 16.43
C ALA A 480 -37.93 -6.14 14.94
N GLN A 481 -39.24 -6.00 14.71
CA GLN A 481 -39.94 -5.82 13.45
C GLN A 481 -39.29 -4.78 12.52
N VAL A 482 -39.29 -5.11 11.23
CA VAL A 482 -39.34 -4.12 10.16
C VAL A 482 -40.58 -3.25 10.40
N THR A 483 -40.38 -2.03 10.90
CA THR A 483 -41.45 -1.04 11.05
C THR A 483 -41.03 0.25 10.38
N THR A 484 -41.88 0.67 9.46
CA THR A 484 -41.85 1.89 8.66
C THR A 484 -41.71 3.17 9.49
N ALA A 485 -41.04 4.16 8.90
CA ALA A 485 -40.72 5.47 9.48
C ALA A 485 -41.91 6.23 10.10
N PRO A 486 -41.69 7.04 11.14
CA PRO A 486 -42.57 8.15 11.48
C PRO A 486 -41.98 9.52 11.12
N ASP A 487 -42.92 10.34 10.68
CA ASP A 487 -42.93 11.75 10.30
C ASP A 487 -42.46 12.71 11.43
N VAL A 488 -41.79 13.80 11.06
CA VAL A 488 -41.29 14.85 11.98
C VAL A 488 -41.82 16.20 11.52
N SER A 489 -42.62 16.84 12.39
CA SER A 489 -42.90 18.28 12.31
C SER A 489 -42.18 19.04 13.44
N PRO A 490 -41.59 20.22 13.19
CA PRO A 490 -40.77 20.94 14.16
C PRO A 490 -41.56 22.00 14.94
N SER A 491 -41.22 22.19 16.22
CA SER A 491 -41.64 23.36 17.01
C SER A 491 -40.40 24.17 17.41
N ALA A 492 -40.41 25.46 17.05
CA ALA A 492 -39.37 26.43 17.31
C ALA A 492 -39.48 27.06 18.72
N ALA A 493 -38.34 27.23 19.39
CA ALA A 493 -38.12 28.29 20.37
C ALA A 493 -36.66 28.75 20.28
N ARG A 494 -36.48 30.08 20.26
CA ARG A 494 -35.23 30.80 20.02
C ARG A 494 -34.31 30.68 21.24
N ASP A 495 -33.23 29.91 21.10
CA ASP A 495 -32.06 30.01 21.97
C ASP A 495 -30.85 30.44 21.13
N ASP A 496 -30.25 31.58 21.48
CA ASP A 496 -28.96 32.06 20.95
C ASP A 496 -27.76 31.29 21.55
N ILE A 497 -28.02 30.10 22.11
CA ILE A 497 -27.03 29.23 22.75
C ILE A 497 -26.78 28.03 21.82
N PRO A 498 -25.54 27.82 21.36
CA PRO A 498 -25.21 26.69 20.51
C PRO A 498 -25.36 25.37 21.29
N ARG A 499 -26.04 24.41 20.69
CA ARG A 499 -26.20 23.06 21.26
C ARG A 499 -25.52 22.05 20.35
N LEU A 500 -24.66 21.23 20.93
CA LEU A 500 -24.05 20.06 20.27
C LEU A 500 -24.58 18.81 20.97
N ARG A 501 -25.30 17.96 20.23
CA ARG A 501 -25.91 16.74 20.74
C ARG A 501 -25.55 15.57 19.84
N ARG A 502 -25.25 14.43 20.45
CA ARG A 502 -25.05 13.19 19.69
C ARG A 502 -26.41 12.59 19.34
N ALA A 503 -26.67 12.39 18.06
CA ALA A 503 -27.87 11.78 17.50
C ALA A 503 -27.45 10.52 16.70
N GLY A 504 -27.37 9.38 17.39
CA GLY A 504 -26.81 8.15 16.81
C GLY A 504 -25.32 8.30 16.49
N ASP A 505 -24.94 8.07 15.23
CA ASP A 505 -23.56 8.15 14.73
C ASP A 505 -23.16 9.56 14.24
N LEU A 506 -24.09 10.51 14.32
CA LEU A 506 -23.88 11.90 13.92
C LEU A 506 -24.00 12.84 15.11
N TRP A 507 -23.36 14.00 15.00
CA TRP A 507 -23.54 15.13 15.88
C TRP A 507 -24.50 16.12 15.26
N GLN A 508 -25.57 16.41 15.96
CA GLN A 508 -26.48 17.50 15.67
C GLN A 508 -25.95 18.78 16.32
N ALA A 509 -25.74 19.82 15.51
CA ALA A 509 -25.30 21.14 15.93
C ALA A 509 -26.42 22.16 15.65
N ASP A 510 -27.06 22.65 16.71
CA ASP A 510 -28.17 23.61 16.63
C ASP A 510 -27.71 25.00 17.07
N TYR A 511 -27.96 26.01 16.23
CA TYR A 511 -27.71 27.42 16.57
C TYR A 511 -28.55 28.34 15.67
N ARG A 512 -29.23 29.32 16.28
CA ARG A 512 -30.07 30.33 15.57
C ARG A 512 -31.03 29.75 14.53
N ALA A 513 -31.88 28.81 14.96
CA ALA A 513 -32.87 28.11 14.14
C ALA A 513 -32.30 27.28 12.97
N HIS A 514 -30.98 27.10 12.91
CA HIS A 514 -30.31 26.26 11.91
C HIS A 514 -29.66 25.06 12.58
N THR A 515 -29.88 23.89 11.99
CA THR A 515 -29.33 22.61 12.44
C THR A 515 -28.42 22.04 11.38
N ALA A 516 -27.22 21.60 11.76
CA ALA A 516 -26.30 20.87 10.91
C ALA A 516 -25.93 19.52 11.53
N TYR A 517 -25.62 18.54 10.67
CA TYR A 517 -25.20 17.21 11.10
C TYR A 517 -23.74 16.96 10.70
N LEU A 518 -22.92 16.55 11.66
CA LEU A 518 -21.49 16.31 11.50
C LEU A 518 -21.16 14.86 11.85
N ARG A 519 -20.21 14.26 11.14
CA ARG A 519 -19.66 12.95 11.53
C ARG A 519 -18.88 13.07 12.84
N ASP A 520 -18.92 12.01 13.65
CA ASP A 520 -18.24 11.97 14.94
C ASP A 520 -16.73 12.28 14.84
N ALA A 521 -16.25 13.08 15.79
CA ALA A 521 -14.86 13.49 15.91
C ALA A 521 -14.57 13.91 17.35
N LYS A 522 -13.39 13.57 17.88
CA LYS A 522 -13.00 13.88 19.27
C LYS A 522 -13.14 15.37 19.62
N GLY A 523 -12.84 16.26 18.67
CA GLY A 523 -13.01 17.70 18.88
C GLY A 523 -14.47 18.16 19.06
N LEU A 524 -15.46 17.40 18.57
CA LEU A 524 -16.89 17.67 18.82
C LEU A 524 -17.29 17.29 20.24
N HIS A 525 -16.66 16.27 20.83
CA HIS A 525 -16.82 15.92 22.24
C HIS A 525 -16.16 16.97 23.14
N ASP A 526 -14.94 17.39 22.79
CA ASP A 526 -14.24 18.49 23.48
C ASP A 526 -15.08 19.78 23.47
N LEU A 527 -15.69 20.13 22.33
CA LEU A 527 -16.61 21.26 22.20
C LEU A 527 -17.91 21.06 22.99
N ALA A 528 -18.52 19.87 22.96
CA ALA A 528 -19.73 19.57 23.72
C ALA A 528 -19.50 19.69 25.23
N ALA A 529 -18.34 19.25 25.73
CA ALA A 529 -17.95 19.41 27.13
C ALA A 529 -17.79 20.88 27.54
N LEU A 530 -17.24 21.72 26.66
CA LEU A 530 -17.10 23.16 26.87
C LEU A 530 -18.45 23.90 26.81
N LEU A 531 -19.31 23.55 25.84
CA LEU A 531 -20.64 24.15 25.69
C LEU A 531 -21.60 23.77 26.82
N ALA A 532 -21.45 22.58 27.40
CA ALA A 532 -22.20 22.14 28.56
C ALA A 532 -21.83 22.91 29.85
N ARG A 533 -20.69 23.60 29.86
CA ARG A 533 -20.17 24.34 31.03
C ARG A 533 -19.67 25.75 30.64
N PRO A 534 -20.58 26.66 30.21
CA PRO A 534 -20.19 28.02 29.84
C PRO A 534 -19.49 28.74 31.01
N GLY A 535 -18.37 29.41 30.72
CA GLY A 535 -17.61 30.16 31.73
C GLY A 535 -16.81 29.31 32.71
N VAL A 536 -16.58 28.03 32.44
CA VAL A 536 -15.71 27.16 33.24
C VAL A 536 -14.42 26.86 32.48
N ASP A 537 -13.27 27.00 33.15
CA ASP A 537 -11.98 26.56 32.62
C ASP A 537 -11.86 25.03 32.79
N LEU A 538 -11.76 24.32 31.67
CA LEU A 538 -11.46 22.88 31.65
C LEU A 538 -9.99 22.68 31.32
N SER A 539 -9.24 21.94 32.13
CA SER A 539 -7.84 21.62 31.81
C SER A 539 -7.78 20.81 30.52
N ALA A 540 -6.80 21.10 29.67
CA ALA A 540 -6.56 20.28 28.48
C ALA A 540 -6.28 18.81 28.88
N LEU A 541 -5.74 18.56 30.08
CA LEU A 541 -5.55 17.22 30.62
C LEU A 541 -6.87 16.49 30.91
N ASP A 542 -7.84 17.20 31.49
CA ASP A 542 -9.17 16.65 31.80
C ASP A 542 -9.94 16.32 30.52
N LEU A 543 -9.79 17.17 29.48
CA LEU A 543 -10.31 16.92 28.14
C LEU A 543 -9.59 15.75 27.43
N THR A 544 -8.39 15.37 27.87
CA THR A 544 -7.69 14.14 27.44
C THR A 544 -7.91 12.93 28.35
N GLY A 545 -8.56 13.09 29.51
CA GLY A 545 -8.92 12.02 30.44
C GLY A 545 -7.84 11.59 31.45
N GLY A 546 -7.06 12.52 32.05
CA GLY A 546 -6.03 12.18 33.06
C GLY A 546 -6.25 12.81 34.43
N GLU A 547 -6.36 11.98 35.47
CA GLU A 547 -6.36 12.36 36.89
C GLU A 547 -5.04 13.01 37.35
N SER A 548 -5.13 14.03 38.20
CA SER A 548 -4.07 14.92 38.67
C SER A 548 -3.19 14.34 39.79
N SER A 549 -1.87 14.64 39.79
CA SER A 549 -1.08 14.87 41.02
C SER A 549 0.18 15.74 40.78
N ASP A 550 0.57 16.45 41.84
CA ASP A 550 1.38 17.68 41.96
C ASP A 550 2.90 17.62 41.71
N GLY A 551 3.49 18.80 41.37
CA GLY A 551 4.65 19.34 42.13
C GLY A 551 6.04 19.52 41.50
N ALA A 552 6.26 20.69 40.85
CA ALA A 552 7.47 21.59 40.89
C ALA A 552 8.89 21.17 40.35
N PRO A 553 9.75 22.15 39.93
CA PRO A 553 10.64 22.03 38.76
C PRO A 553 12.15 22.05 39.05
N THR A 554 12.96 21.44 38.17
CA THR A 554 14.35 21.90 37.89
C THR A 554 14.75 21.63 36.44
N THR A 555 15.34 22.66 35.85
CA THR A 555 15.86 22.80 34.48
C THR A 555 17.19 22.06 34.29
N ARG A 556 17.29 21.17 33.29
CA ARG A 556 18.44 21.10 32.35
C ARG A 556 18.26 20.05 31.24
N THR A 557 18.47 20.56 30.03
CA THR A 557 18.78 20.01 28.70
C THR A 557 18.89 18.49 28.51
N GLU A 558 18.16 17.99 27.51
CA GLU A 558 18.20 16.63 26.93
C GLU A 558 19.58 16.22 26.38
N PRO A 559 19.72 14.91 26.10
CA PRO A 559 20.06 14.49 24.75
C PRO A 559 19.05 13.47 24.15
N VAL A 560 18.79 13.71 22.85
CA VAL A 560 18.04 12.92 21.88
C VAL A 560 18.74 11.58 21.59
N LEU A 561 17.99 10.47 21.62
CA LEU A 561 18.39 9.23 20.96
C LEU A 561 18.22 9.38 19.44
N ASP A 562 19.28 9.08 18.70
CA ASP A 562 19.55 9.54 17.34
C ASP A 562 18.67 8.84 16.27
N ARG A 563 17.72 9.58 15.70
CA ARG A 563 16.92 9.17 14.53
C ARG A 563 17.79 8.83 13.30
N THR A 564 18.97 9.42 13.22
CA THR A 564 19.95 9.17 12.14
C THR A 564 20.57 7.77 12.28
N ALA A 565 20.84 7.34 13.52
CA ALA A 565 21.40 6.03 13.81
C ALA A 565 20.43 4.91 13.40
N LEU A 566 19.14 5.01 13.74
CA LEU A 566 18.13 4.02 13.34
C LEU A 566 17.96 3.91 11.81
N ALA A 567 17.97 5.05 11.10
CA ALA A 567 17.94 5.05 9.64
C ALA A 567 19.21 4.43 9.03
N ALA A 568 20.38 4.68 9.64
CA ALA A 568 21.64 4.09 9.22
C ALA A 568 21.69 2.56 9.44
N TYR A 569 21.18 2.06 10.58
CA TYR A 569 21.04 0.62 10.82
C TYR A 569 20.13 -0.05 9.78
N ARG A 570 18.97 0.55 9.48
CA ARG A 570 18.04 0.04 8.45
C ARG A 570 18.69 -0.01 7.07
N ARG A 571 19.41 1.05 6.68
CA ARG A 571 20.13 1.08 5.40
C ARG A 571 21.20 -0.01 5.34
N ARG A 572 22.01 -0.16 6.38
CA ARG A 572 23.09 -1.17 6.39
C ARG A 572 22.54 -2.60 6.37
N LEU A 573 21.41 -2.86 7.05
CA LEU A 573 20.74 -4.16 6.97
C LEU A 573 20.25 -4.47 5.55
N ALA A 574 19.70 -3.48 4.83
CA ALA A 574 19.31 -3.67 3.43
C ALA A 574 20.52 -3.94 2.52
N GLU A 575 21.61 -3.20 2.69
CA GLU A 575 22.87 -3.42 1.96
C GLU A 575 23.43 -4.83 2.20
N LEU A 576 23.40 -5.31 3.45
CA LEU A 576 23.88 -6.65 3.80
C LEU A 576 23.03 -7.77 3.18
N ASP A 577 21.72 -7.57 3.03
CA ASP A 577 20.86 -8.54 2.37
C ASP A 577 21.11 -8.59 0.85
N ASP A 578 21.41 -7.45 0.22
CA ASP A 578 21.88 -7.42 -1.17
C ASP A 578 23.23 -8.13 -1.33
N GLU A 579 24.17 -7.89 -0.40
CA GLU A 579 25.46 -8.58 -0.35
C GLU A 579 25.31 -10.10 -0.15
N LEU A 580 24.39 -10.53 0.70
CA LEU A 580 24.05 -11.95 0.91
C LEU A 580 23.48 -12.59 -0.35
N GLY A 581 22.53 -11.94 -1.02
CA GLY A 581 21.95 -12.43 -2.27
C GLY A 581 22.99 -12.58 -3.39
N VAL A 582 23.92 -11.61 -3.50
CA VAL A 582 25.04 -11.68 -4.44
C VAL A 582 26.02 -12.80 -4.07
N ALA A 583 26.33 -12.97 -2.79
CA ALA A 583 27.24 -14.01 -2.32
C ALA A 583 26.66 -15.42 -2.51
N GLU A 584 25.37 -15.61 -2.26
CA GLU A 584 24.65 -16.87 -2.50
C GLU A 584 24.64 -17.22 -3.99
N TYR A 585 24.34 -16.24 -4.86
CA TYR A 585 24.34 -16.40 -6.31
C TYR A 585 25.72 -16.80 -6.86
N HIS A 586 26.80 -16.22 -6.34
CA HIS A 586 28.17 -16.54 -6.76
C HIS A 586 28.80 -17.74 -6.02
N ALA A 587 28.05 -18.40 -5.13
CA ALA A 587 28.55 -19.46 -4.25
C ALA A 587 29.79 -19.04 -3.42
N ASP A 588 29.89 -17.76 -3.06
CA ASP A 588 30.98 -17.20 -2.25
C ASP A 588 30.66 -17.37 -0.76
N LEU A 589 31.03 -18.54 -0.23
CA LEU A 589 30.81 -18.94 1.16
C LEU A 589 31.49 -17.99 2.17
N ALA A 590 32.62 -17.39 1.81
CA ALA A 590 33.36 -16.51 2.71
C ALA A 590 32.63 -15.17 2.87
N ARG A 591 32.18 -14.59 1.75
CA ARG A 591 31.41 -13.35 1.74
C ARG A 591 30.03 -13.52 2.37
N HIS A 592 29.37 -14.64 2.11
CA HIS A 592 28.09 -14.97 2.72
C HIS A 592 28.19 -15.05 4.25
N ARG A 593 29.21 -15.75 4.78
CA ARG A 593 29.44 -15.83 6.24
C ARG A 593 29.68 -14.46 6.86
N HIS A 594 30.53 -13.64 6.23
CA HIS A 594 30.85 -12.30 6.75
C HIS A 594 29.62 -11.39 6.82
N ALA A 595 28.83 -11.34 5.75
CA ALA A 595 27.61 -10.54 5.72
C ALA A 595 26.56 -11.04 6.72
N THR A 596 26.46 -12.36 6.92
CA THR A 596 25.58 -12.97 7.94
C THR A 596 25.99 -12.55 9.36
N GLU A 597 27.29 -12.62 9.68
CA GLU A 597 27.83 -12.25 11.00
C GLU A 597 27.67 -10.75 11.30
N GLU A 598 27.84 -9.88 10.30
CA GLU A 598 27.58 -8.45 10.45
C GLU A 598 26.10 -8.17 10.67
N ARG A 599 25.22 -8.82 9.90
CA ARG A 599 23.77 -8.69 10.04
C ARG A 599 23.28 -9.10 11.43
N GLU A 600 23.73 -10.24 11.95
CA GLU A 600 23.37 -10.69 13.29
C GLU A 600 23.89 -9.75 14.39
N ARG A 601 25.08 -9.17 14.21
CA ARG A 601 25.61 -8.15 15.14
C ARG A 601 24.73 -6.90 15.16
N LEU A 602 24.36 -6.37 14.00
CA LEU A 602 23.51 -5.17 13.90
C LEU A 602 22.11 -5.42 14.48
N LEU A 603 21.51 -6.57 14.21
CA LEU A 603 20.22 -6.95 14.80
C LEU A 603 20.32 -7.12 16.33
N ALA A 604 21.41 -7.70 16.84
CA ALA A 604 21.64 -7.82 18.28
C ALA A 604 21.83 -6.46 18.96
N GLU A 605 22.53 -5.53 18.31
CA GLU A 605 22.73 -4.16 18.77
C GLU A 605 21.40 -3.39 18.81
N LEU A 606 20.58 -3.51 17.76
CA LEU A 606 19.25 -2.91 17.70
C LEU A 606 18.34 -3.43 18.82
N ARG A 607 18.40 -4.74 19.10
CA ARG A 607 17.68 -5.38 20.22
C ARG A 607 18.16 -4.92 21.59
N ARG A 608 19.46 -4.69 21.77
CA ARG A 608 20.03 -4.17 23.04
C ARG A 608 19.63 -2.73 23.29
N ALA A 609 19.60 -1.92 22.23
CA ALA A 609 19.16 -0.52 22.31
C ALA A 609 17.65 -0.38 22.60
N THR A 610 16.88 -1.46 22.56
CA THR A 610 15.40 -1.44 22.61
C THR A 610 14.78 -2.35 23.68
N ARG A 611 15.52 -2.81 24.70
CA ARG A 611 15.03 -3.78 25.71
C ARG A 611 14.94 -3.28 27.18
N PRO A 612 14.13 -3.95 28.03
CA PRO A 612 13.28 -3.33 29.03
C PRO A 612 13.67 -3.68 30.49
N ASP A 613 14.58 -2.90 31.06
CA ASP A 613 14.78 -2.84 32.52
C ASP A 613 14.74 -1.39 33.07
N GLY A 614 14.39 -0.42 32.24
CA GLY A 614 13.60 0.73 32.67
C GLY A 614 14.21 1.65 33.74
N SER A 615 15.52 1.68 33.96
CA SER A 615 16.12 2.78 34.72
C SER A 615 16.51 3.95 33.82
N SER A 616 15.49 4.56 33.21
CA SER A 616 15.49 6.00 33.01
C SER A 616 14.26 6.55 33.71
N ARG A 617 14.53 7.34 34.75
CA ARG A 617 13.53 7.98 35.60
C ARG A 617 12.50 8.74 34.74
N ALA A 618 11.26 8.67 35.19
CA ALA A 618 10.15 9.44 34.66
C ALA A 618 10.41 10.98 34.70
N PHE A 619 9.69 11.66 33.79
CA PHE A 619 9.31 13.10 33.74
C PHE A 619 10.22 14.09 32.97
N PRO A 620 9.71 15.26 32.49
CA PRO A 620 8.42 15.59 31.88
C PRO A 620 8.56 16.51 30.64
N ASN A 621 8.05 16.13 29.48
CA ASN A 621 7.32 17.11 28.66
C ASN A 621 5.90 17.06 29.23
N SER A 622 5.53 18.06 30.04
CA SER A 622 4.34 17.99 30.89
C SER A 622 3.17 17.39 30.10
N ALA A 623 2.50 16.38 30.66
CA ALA A 623 1.31 15.82 30.04
C ALA A 623 0.33 16.96 29.65
N ALA A 624 0.35 18.05 30.41
CA ALA A 624 -0.32 19.32 30.14
C ALA A 624 0.04 19.96 28.78
N GLU A 625 1.31 19.97 28.36
CA GLU A 625 1.73 20.60 27.10
C GLU A 625 1.37 19.75 25.87
N ARG A 626 1.46 18.42 25.99
CA ARG A 626 0.96 17.50 24.94
C ARG A 626 -0.55 17.53 24.84
N ALA A 627 -1.24 17.51 25.99
CA ALA A 627 -2.69 17.65 26.07
C ALA A 627 -3.13 19.00 25.47
N ARG A 628 -2.47 20.12 25.84
CA ARG A 628 -2.72 21.45 25.27
C ARG A 628 -2.64 21.45 23.75
N LYS A 629 -1.54 20.97 23.17
CA LYS A 629 -1.35 20.95 21.70
C LYS A 629 -2.40 20.07 21.02
N ALA A 630 -2.65 18.88 21.56
CA ALA A 630 -3.58 17.91 20.98
C ALA A 630 -5.04 18.38 21.07
N VAL A 631 -5.46 18.95 22.21
CA VAL A 631 -6.82 19.49 22.43
C VAL A 631 -7.02 20.76 21.60
N THR A 632 -6.02 21.66 21.56
CA THR A 632 -6.08 22.87 20.72
C THR A 632 -6.25 22.52 19.24
N ALA A 633 -5.48 21.54 18.73
CA ALA A 633 -5.61 21.09 17.35
C ALA A 633 -6.97 20.45 17.06
N ARG A 634 -7.49 19.61 17.98
CA ARG A 634 -8.80 18.95 17.85
C ARG A 634 -9.96 19.93 17.88
N ILE A 635 -9.96 20.88 18.81
CA ILE A 635 -11.00 21.93 18.91
C ILE A 635 -11.00 22.79 17.65
N ARG A 636 -9.83 23.19 17.14
CA ARG A 636 -9.73 23.98 15.90
C ARG A 636 -10.23 23.20 14.68
N ASP A 637 -9.88 21.92 14.56
CA ASP A 637 -10.38 21.08 13.46
C ASP A 637 -11.90 20.91 13.54
N ALA A 638 -12.47 20.73 14.74
CA ALA A 638 -13.90 20.63 14.92
C ALA A 638 -14.63 21.95 14.59
N ILE A 639 -14.09 23.10 15.01
CA ILE A 639 -14.66 24.41 14.64
C ILE A 639 -14.60 24.62 13.12
N ARG A 640 -13.52 24.20 12.44
CA ARG A 640 -13.43 24.25 10.98
C ARG A 640 -14.51 23.40 10.30
N ARG A 641 -14.68 22.14 10.72
CA ARG A 641 -15.74 21.26 10.20
C ARG A 641 -17.14 21.83 10.44
N ILE A 642 -17.36 22.43 11.60
CA ILE A 642 -18.62 23.13 11.91
C ILE A 642 -18.78 24.36 11.01
N THR A 643 -17.71 25.10 10.72
CA THR A 643 -17.77 26.28 9.83
C THR A 643 -18.16 25.87 8.41
N ASP A 644 -17.65 24.73 7.91
CA ASP A 644 -17.98 24.21 6.58
C ASP A 644 -19.47 23.80 6.47
N ALA A 645 -20.08 23.33 7.56
CA ALA A 645 -21.48 22.85 7.59
C ALA A 645 -22.49 23.86 8.15
N HIS A 646 -22.05 24.80 8.99
CA HIS A 646 -22.83 25.81 9.70
C HIS A 646 -21.97 27.06 9.94
N PRO A 647 -21.82 27.95 8.93
CA PRO A 647 -20.88 29.08 9.00
C PRO A 647 -21.13 30.05 10.16
N GLU A 648 -22.39 30.28 10.52
CA GLU A 648 -22.76 31.17 11.62
C GLU A 648 -22.31 30.61 12.98
N LEU A 649 -22.52 29.31 13.20
CA LEU A 649 -22.06 28.61 14.39
C LEU A 649 -20.53 28.54 14.44
N GLY A 650 -19.88 28.27 13.31
CA GLY A 650 -18.43 28.28 13.19
C GLY A 650 -17.82 29.64 13.55
N ALA A 651 -18.42 30.72 13.06
CA ALA A 651 -18.00 32.10 13.38
C ALA A 651 -18.23 32.45 14.85
N HIS A 652 -19.33 31.97 15.45
CA HIS A 652 -19.59 32.11 16.88
C HIS A 652 -18.52 31.41 17.72
N LEU A 653 -18.30 30.11 17.51
CA LEU A 653 -17.35 29.30 18.26
C LEU A 653 -15.91 29.82 18.15
N ASN A 654 -15.50 30.31 16.97
CA ASN A 654 -14.18 30.94 16.78
C ASN A 654 -13.97 32.19 17.65
N ARG A 655 -15.03 32.95 17.97
CA ARG A 655 -14.95 34.15 18.83
C ARG A 655 -15.04 33.81 20.31
N THR A 656 -15.78 32.76 20.66
CA THR A 656 -16.17 32.46 22.04
C THR A 656 -15.39 31.32 22.70
N ILE A 657 -14.65 30.50 21.94
CA ILE A 657 -13.81 29.42 22.50
C ILE A 657 -12.38 29.94 22.67
N ARG A 658 -11.87 29.87 23.90
CA ARG A 658 -10.46 30.12 24.22
C ARG A 658 -9.76 28.78 24.42
N THR A 659 -8.66 28.55 23.69
CA THR A 659 -7.84 27.33 23.79
C THR A 659 -6.46 27.65 24.35
N GLY A 660 -6.04 26.92 25.37
CA GLY A 660 -4.75 27.06 26.05
C GLY A 660 -4.45 25.82 26.91
N THR A 661 -3.64 25.97 27.96
CA THR A 661 -3.48 24.92 28.99
C THR A 661 -4.82 24.58 29.65
N THR A 662 -5.71 25.56 29.74
CA THR A 662 -7.15 25.41 29.96
C THR A 662 -7.92 25.84 28.71
N CYS A 663 -9.08 25.24 28.49
CA CYS A 663 -10.02 25.60 27.43
C CYS A 663 -11.33 26.08 28.06
N ARG A 664 -11.94 27.12 27.50
CA ARG A 664 -13.16 27.75 28.01
C ARG A 664 -14.07 28.19 26.88
N TYR A 665 -15.37 28.04 27.07
CA TYR A 665 -16.40 28.67 26.26
C TYR A 665 -16.96 29.91 26.98
N GLU A 666 -16.88 31.07 26.34
CA GLU A 666 -17.44 32.34 26.82
C GLU A 666 -18.80 32.58 26.14
N ALA A 667 -19.89 32.42 26.87
CA ALA A 667 -21.22 32.76 26.34
C ALA A 667 -21.33 34.28 26.11
N PRO A 668 -21.93 34.76 25.00
CA PRO A 668 -22.18 36.18 24.80
C PRO A 668 -23.03 36.72 25.94
N ALA A 669 -22.67 37.89 26.48
CA ALA A 669 -23.52 38.58 27.43
C ALA A 669 -24.90 38.80 26.80
N ALA A 670 -25.96 38.35 27.47
CA ALA A 670 -27.32 38.60 27.04
C ALA A 670 -27.50 40.12 26.87
N SER A 671 -27.76 40.57 25.64
CA SER A 671 -28.16 41.94 25.39
C SER A 671 -29.42 42.20 26.21
N GLN A 672 -29.32 43.06 27.23
CA GLN A 672 -30.49 43.53 27.95
C GLN A 672 -31.44 44.20 26.95
N PRO A 673 -32.74 43.89 26.97
CA PRO A 673 -33.70 44.58 26.12
C PRO A 673 -33.80 46.04 26.55
N SER A 674 -33.73 46.97 25.58
CA SER A 674 -34.14 48.37 25.77
C SER A 674 -35.65 48.50 25.74
#